data_AF-A0A450YXB9-F1
#
_entry.id   AF-A0A450YXB9-F1
#
_cell.length_a   1.000
_cell.length_b   1.000
_cell.length_c   1.000
_cell.angle_alpha   90.00
_cell.angle_beta   90.00
_cell.angle_gamma   90.00
#
_symmetry.space_group_name_H-M   'P 1'
#
loop_
_entity.id
_entity.type
_entity.pdbx_description
1 polymer ?
#
loop_
_entity_poly.entity_id
_entity_poly.type
_entity_poly.pdbx_seq_one_letter_code
_entity_poly.pdbx_strand_id
1 'polypeptide(L)'
;MTKTLGGNLSGRYYLIAKADAYGWRSESNEGNNIRVLSPINIVQAKPDLIVSSLGTNKTTYRTGESLRITSTTRNIGNASVGSSYTRFYLSRDRSLGSSDTYMGYDYVSSLGAGSSSTDTMTRTLGGNLSGRYYLIAKADAYGWRNESNEGNNIRVLGPINITQAKPDLIVTGGTARMIDSAMGRMYANVTVRNQGTATAGSSYVGYYLSTNSTITTLDTRLSVDYTGSLASGRSEYDYQYFNLPKNLVAGRTYYIGAIADYNNRVGESNEGNNARLLGSFTVKPVNRAPVVTTYNKTVESGKALSASSLFRVTDADGDAMTRYEFRDGGAGGGYFKVDGVTRSSGQAFQVSASRLGSVRYHGGANAGSETLSVRAYDGKTWSAWKSLTATTTKSKVDITTRTHVVDANEQIRVSSLPGFVASGVSQLQFFDSNADGNSGYFKLGGARKSGVFTIAGSDLGNLYFVGGKGDNRRFDDLYVRAKAGSTWGEWSRVSIATEPHHDTALLPNHKPKWNGNNVTFSFMTQLPTPYPNRSYYKDFKEFNSHQKSATRVALQKWAEVSGLTFTEVSDAGSGGLMRFGSANWGGYAHAYYPQTGDVWLSTTSSGLTNNLTEGNYYFKTLVHEIGHALGLEHPGDYNGNTKGGGQTDAPYLPKALDNRHYSIMSYYNSSEYHVSGVYASTPMLYDVAAIQKLYGANTSVRAGDTRYGVGGTAGFSWTENKHFVSTIVDSGGAGDIISVGPSWRKSVYIDLRQGRFSAISGVADTTKSGEQKAVSGKKNVAIAYGTIIERAEGGSGHDKLVGNEADNGLWGNDGNDTLIGGIGNDTLYGGRGNDTYRYTLGDGNDVIDEQNKGGNDILEIASAIDWDGISDLSFKRINGGAGLSISLRPDDYLQGSFEINNMASANSQVETLKLYGNNNSRLGLDIDLTSVFAKTTNMETKFRQTSTGALAIV
;
A
#
# COMPACT_ATOMS: atom_id res chain seq x y z
N MET A 1 55.97 -107.77 -23.85
CA MET A 1 54.66 -107.95 -23.19
C MET A 1 53.97 -106.60 -23.16
N THR A 2 52.76 -106.50 -23.70
CA THR A 2 51.94 -105.29 -23.58
C THR A 2 50.89 -105.55 -22.50
N LYS A 3 50.80 -104.69 -21.48
CA LYS A 3 49.78 -104.77 -20.44
C LYS A 3 49.04 -103.45 -20.31
N THR A 4 47.72 -103.52 -20.20
CA THR A 4 46.89 -102.38 -19.83
C THR A 4 47.07 -102.07 -18.35
N LEU A 5 47.32 -100.80 -18.02
CA LEU A 5 47.40 -100.32 -16.65
C LEU A 5 46.00 -100.26 -16.03
N GLY A 6 45.88 -100.60 -14.74
CA GLY A 6 44.60 -100.51 -14.03
C GLY A 6 44.15 -99.06 -13.83
N GLY A 7 42.85 -98.79 -13.98
CA GLY A 7 42.26 -97.43 -13.97
C GLY A 7 42.37 -96.63 -12.66
N ASN A 8 42.95 -97.23 -11.61
CA ASN A 8 43.16 -96.60 -10.30
C ASN A 8 44.61 -96.13 -10.08
N LEU A 9 45.49 -96.29 -11.07
CA LEU A 9 46.88 -95.84 -10.96
C LEU A 9 46.98 -94.35 -11.31
N SER A 10 47.48 -93.55 -10.38
CA SER A 10 47.84 -92.13 -10.61
C SER A 10 49.14 -91.79 -9.90
N GLY A 11 50.00 -91.01 -10.55
CA GLY A 11 51.28 -90.56 -10.00
C GLY A 11 52.50 -91.21 -10.65
N ARG A 12 53.65 -91.09 -9.99
CA ARG A 12 54.95 -91.53 -10.49
C ARG A 12 55.23 -92.97 -10.08
N TYR A 13 55.36 -93.88 -11.04
CA TYR A 13 55.63 -95.30 -10.81
C TYR A 13 56.94 -95.72 -11.48
N TYR A 14 57.58 -96.76 -10.94
CA TYR A 14 58.75 -97.40 -11.54
C TYR A 14 58.37 -98.79 -12.02
N LEU A 15 58.84 -99.18 -13.21
CA LEU A 15 58.68 -100.54 -13.70
C LEU A 15 59.90 -101.36 -13.26
N ILE A 16 59.64 -102.49 -12.59
CA ILE A 16 60.69 -103.38 -12.06
C ILE A 16 60.61 -104.73 -12.76
N ALA A 17 61.73 -105.19 -13.30
CA ALA A 17 61.87 -106.56 -13.80
C ALA A 17 62.72 -107.37 -12.82
N LYS A 18 62.26 -108.56 -12.43
CA LYS A 18 62.98 -109.50 -11.59
C LYS A 18 63.17 -110.83 -12.34
N ALA A 19 64.42 -111.24 -12.55
CA ALA A 19 64.76 -112.58 -13.04
C ALA A 19 64.56 -113.62 -11.91
N ASP A 20 64.25 -114.87 -12.28
CA ASP A 20 63.80 -115.96 -11.38
C ASP A 20 62.93 -115.48 -10.19
N ALA A 21 61.83 -114.78 -10.50
CA ALA A 21 61.05 -114.08 -9.48
C ALA A 21 60.52 -114.99 -8.35
N TYR A 22 60.36 -116.29 -8.62
CA TYR A 22 59.86 -117.30 -7.69
C TYR A 22 60.96 -118.11 -6.98
N GLY A 23 62.24 -117.87 -7.29
CA GLY A 23 63.40 -118.53 -6.66
C GLY A 23 63.45 -120.03 -6.92
N TRP A 24 63.03 -120.47 -8.09
CA TRP A 24 62.93 -121.90 -8.43
C TRP A 24 64.25 -122.48 -8.93
N ARG A 25 65.24 -121.65 -9.26
CA ARG A 25 66.58 -122.05 -9.66
C ARG A 25 67.58 -121.48 -8.67
N SER A 26 68.41 -122.33 -8.09
CA SER A 26 69.51 -121.84 -7.25
C SER A 26 70.60 -121.26 -8.15
N GLU A 27 70.87 -119.96 -7.97
CA GLU A 27 71.83 -119.19 -8.77
C GLU A 27 73.09 -118.90 -7.96
N SER A 28 74.20 -118.60 -8.63
CA SER A 28 75.47 -118.31 -7.95
C SER A 28 75.47 -117.00 -7.15
N ASN A 29 74.50 -116.10 -7.40
CA ASN A 29 74.30 -114.88 -6.63
C ASN A 29 72.82 -114.46 -6.66
N GLU A 30 72.10 -114.79 -5.60
CA GLU A 30 70.66 -114.49 -5.47
C GLU A 30 70.35 -112.98 -5.31
N GLY A 31 71.36 -112.13 -5.17
CA GLY A 31 71.21 -110.70 -4.88
C GLY A 31 71.09 -109.77 -6.10
N ASN A 32 71.37 -110.23 -7.32
CA ASN A 32 71.49 -109.36 -8.51
C ASN A 32 70.32 -109.45 -9.51
N ASN A 33 69.21 -110.06 -9.12
CA ASN A 33 68.13 -110.41 -10.05
C ASN A 33 67.11 -109.30 -10.34
N ILE A 34 67.28 -108.09 -9.80
CA ILE A 34 66.32 -106.98 -9.95
C ILE A 34 66.91 -105.83 -10.78
N ARG A 35 66.16 -105.36 -11.79
CA ARG A 35 66.43 -104.09 -12.48
C ARG A 35 65.21 -103.17 -12.46
N VAL A 36 65.42 -101.93 -12.03
CA VAL A 36 64.41 -100.86 -12.01
C VAL A 36 64.61 -99.94 -13.21
N LEU A 37 63.54 -99.66 -13.95
CA LEU A 37 63.54 -98.76 -15.11
C LEU A 37 63.18 -97.32 -14.73
N SER A 38 63.40 -96.38 -15.65
CA SER A 38 63.03 -94.98 -15.47
C SER A 38 61.55 -94.81 -15.10
N PRO A 39 61.21 -93.85 -14.23
CA PRO A 39 59.85 -93.68 -13.77
C PRO A 39 58.93 -93.19 -14.89
N ILE A 40 57.70 -93.68 -14.87
CA ILE A 40 56.59 -93.25 -15.70
C ILE A 40 55.59 -92.45 -14.87
N ASN A 41 55.04 -91.38 -15.43
CA ASN A 41 53.94 -90.63 -14.82
C ASN A 41 52.64 -91.07 -15.46
N ILE A 42 51.71 -91.58 -14.64
CA ILE A 42 50.38 -92.00 -15.08
C ILE A 42 49.38 -90.93 -14.65
N VAL A 43 48.68 -90.33 -15.62
CA VAL A 43 47.56 -89.39 -15.39
C VAL A 43 46.25 -90.16 -15.53
N GLN A 44 45.37 -90.05 -14.53
CA GLN A 44 44.07 -90.73 -14.56
C GLN A 44 43.18 -90.10 -15.64
N ALA A 45 42.56 -90.92 -16.48
CA ALA A 45 41.62 -90.45 -17.48
C ALA A 45 40.27 -90.11 -16.82
N LYS A 46 39.82 -88.85 -16.93
CA LYS A 46 38.54 -88.36 -16.39
C LYS A 46 37.85 -87.38 -17.36
N PRO A 47 36.51 -87.36 -17.43
CA PRO A 47 35.77 -86.35 -18.18
C PRO A 47 35.70 -85.01 -17.44
N ASP A 48 35.33 -83.94 -18.14
CA ASP A 48 35.17 -82.57 -17.59
C ASP A 48 34.13 -81.79 -18.41
N LEU A 49 32.92 -81.60 -17.90
CA LEU A 49 31.78 -81.03 -18.59
C LEU A 49 31.59 -79.55 -18.23
N ILE A 50 31.73 -78.71 -19.23
CA ILE A 50 31.43 -77.28 -19.13
C ILE A 50 30.23 -76.91 -19.98
N VAL A 51 29.51 -75.86 -19.57
CA VAL A 51 28.64 -75.12 -20.50
C VAL A 51 29.53 -74.13 -21.26
N SER A 52 29.86 -74.43 -22.51
CA SER A 52 30.73 -73.58 -23.32
C SER A 52 29.99 -72.39 -23.94
N SER A 53 28.67 -72.52 -24.17
CA SER A 53 27.84 -71.44 -24.72
C SER A 53 26.43 -71.42 -24.08
N LEU A 54 25.86 -70.21 -23.97
CA LEU A 54 24.52 -69.93 -23.45
C LEU A 54 24.02 -68.63 -24.09
N GLY A 55 22.82 -68.66 -24.69
CA GLY A 55 22.24 -67.57 -25.47
C GLY A 55 20.71 -67.50 -25.37
N THR A 56 20.15 -66.32 -25.69
CA THR A 56 18.72 -66.09 -25.88
C THR A 56 18.49 -65.09 -27.01
N ASN A 57 17.27 -65.01 -27.56
CA ASN A 57 16.96 -64.18 -28.72
C ASN A 57 16.62 -62.71 -28.41
N LYS A 58 16.29 -62.37 -27.17
CA LYS A 58 15.96 -60.99 -26.75
C LYS A 58 16.56 -60.68 -25.38
N THR A 59 16.73 -59.40 -25.11
CA THR A 59 17.16 -58.89 -23.79
C THR A 59 16.00 -58.33 -22.97
N THR A 60 14.80 -58.18 -23.57
CA THR A 60 13.57 -57.76 -22.88
C THR A 60 12.40 -58.66 -23.30
N TYR A 61 11.64 -59.13 -22.32
CA TYR A 61 10.47 -59.98 -22.47
C TYR A 61 9.29 -59.44 -21.69
N ARG A 62 8.08 -59.86 -22.06
CA ARG A 62 6.87 -59.66 -21.25
C ARG A 62 6.46 -60.95 -20.55
N THR A 63 5.81 -60.86 -19.40
CA THR A 63 5.12 -62.02 -18.81
C THR A 63 4.13 -62.61 -19.80
N GLY A 64 4.07 -63.94 -19.90
CA GLY A 64 3.28 -64.65 -20.92
C GLY A 64 3.98 -64.84 -22.27
N GLU A 65 5.12 -64.17 -22.52
CA GLU A 65 5.96 -64.40 -23.69
C GLU A 65 6.85 -65.65 -23.51
N SER A 66 7.25 -66.30 -24.61
CA SER A 66 8.19 -67.44 -24.59
C SER A 66 9.66 -66.99 -24.64
N LEU A 67 10.42 -67.30 -23.59
CA LEU A 67 11.87 -67.19 -23.52
C LEU A 67 12.53 -68.37 -24.25
N ARG A 68 13.41 -68.10 -25.21
CA ARG A 68 14.16 -69.11 -25.98
C ARG A 68 15.59 -69.23 -25.45
N ILE A 69 16.00 -70.41 -24.99
CA ILE A 69 17.30 -70.68 -24.37
C ILE A 69 18.10 -71.64 -25.25
N THR A 70 19.27 -71.23 -25.74
CA THR A 70 20.21 -72.06 -26.51
C THR A 70 21.47 -72.28 -25.69
N SER A 71 21.96 -73.52 -25.56
CA SER A 71 23.16 -73.82 -24.78
C SER A 71 24.01 -74.92 -25.42
N THR A 72 25.33 -74.83 -25.23
CA THR A 72 26.31 -75.84 -25.65
C THR A 72 27.01 -76.44 -24.43
N THR A 73 26.94 -77.76 -24.27
CA THR A 73 27.70 -78.52 -23.27
C THR A 73 28.88 -79.22 -23.94
N ARG A 74 30.08 -79.10 -23.38
CA ARG A 74 31.32 -79.63 -23.94
C ARG A 74 32.09 -80.44 -22.91
N ASN A 75 32.58 -81.61 -23.31
CA ASN A 75 33.55 -82.38 -22.53
C ASN A 75 34.97 -81.93 -22.89
N ILE A 76 35.65 -81.23 -21.98
CA ILE A 76 37.04 -80.79 -22.13
C ILE A 76 38.05 -81.75 -21.48
N GLY A 77 37.57 -82.81 -20.83
CA GLY A 77 38.38 -83.84 -20.21
C GLY A 77 38.99 -84.80 -21.24
N ASN A 78 39.84 -85.72 -20.75
CA ASN A 78 40.57 -86.68 -21.58
C ASN A 78 39.92 -88.09 -21.60
N ALA A 79 38.73 -88.24 -21.02
CA ALA A 79 37.91 -89.45 -21.10
C ALA A 79 36.51 -89.16 -21.64
N SER A 80 35.86 -90.18 -22.20
CA SER A 80 34.44 -90.08 -22.60
C SER A 80 33.54 -90.08 -21.37
N VAL A 81 32.42 -89.38 -21.44
CA VAL A 81 31.41 -89.32 -20.38
C VAL A 81 30.08 -89.86 -20.87
N GLY A 82 29.35 -90.55 -19.97
CA GLY A 82 27.97 -90.96 -20.22
C GLY A 82 27.03 -89.75 -20.31
N SER A 83 25.74 -89.99 -20.51
CA SER A 83 24.76 -88.91 -20.63
C SER A 83 24.65 -88.05 -19.36
N SER A 84 24.32 -86.78 -19.51
CA SER A 84 24.17 -85.81 -18.42
C SER A 84 23.00 -84.87 -18.70
N TYR A 85 22.72 -83.95 -17.76
CA TYR A 85 21.65 -82.97 -17.90
C TYR A 85 22.18 -81.56 -17.66
N THR A 86 21.85 -80.64 -18.58
CA THR A 86 22.08 -79.22 -18.40
C THR A 86 20.81 -78.56 -17.90
N ARG A 87 20.82 -77.96 -16.71
CA ARG A 87 19.63 -77.29 -16.13
C ARG A 87 19.72 -75.77 -16.29
N PHE A 88 18.57 -75.12 -16.49
CA PHE A 88 18.46 -73.67 -16.71
C PHE A 88 17.63 -72.98 -15.63
N TYR A 89 18.05 -71.78 -15.23
CA TYR A 89 17.46 -71.00 -14.14
C TYR A 89 17.41 -69.50 -14.47
N LEU A 90 16.39 -68.80 -13.97
CA LEU A 90 16.39 -67.34 -13.87
C LEU A 90 16.74 -66.92 -12.44
N SER A 91 17.84 -66.19 -12.30
CA SER A 91 18.34 -65.66 -11.03
C SER A 91 18.23 -64.13 -10.99
N ARG A 92 18.13 -63.57 -9.78
CA ARG A 92 18.23 -62.12 -9.56
C ARG A 92 19.68 -61.63 -9.57
N ASP A 93 20.64 -62.54 -9.41
CA ASP A 93 22.06 -62.26 -9.40
C ASP A 93 22.83 -63.22 -10.33
N ARG A 94 24.15 -63.21 -10.26
CA ARG A 94 25.02 -64.00 -11.13
C ARG A 94 25.40 -65.35 -10.54
N SER A 95 24.82 -65.73 -9.41
CA SER A 95 25.11 -66.98 -8.69
C SER A 95 23.90 -67.91 -8.74
N LEU A 96 24.16 -69.22 -8.75
CA LEU A 96 23.10 -70.21 -8.69
C LEU A 96 22.77 -70.52 -7.23
N GLY A 97 21.58 -70.13 -6.79
CA GLY A 97 21.05 -70.35 -5.45
C GLY A 97 19.74 -71.14 -5.44
N SER A 98 19.27 -71.52 -4.25
CA SER A 98 18.01 -72.25 -4.08
C SER A 98 16.76 -71.39 -4.32
N SER A 99 16.89 -70.06 -4.34
CA SER A 99 15.83 -69.11 -4.64
C SER A 99 15.58 -68.88 -6.13
N ASP A 100 16.43 -69.43 -7.00
CA ASP A 100 16.36 -69.16 -8.44
C ASP A 100 15.20 -69.91 -9.10
N THR A 101 14.57 -69.26 -10.07
CA THR A 101 13.41 -69.82 -10.77
C THR A 101 13.87 -70.86 -11.77
N TYR A 102 13.53 -72.12 -11.53
CA TYR A 102 13.84 -73.21 -12.44
C TYR A 102 13.07 -73.10 -13.77
N MET A 103 13.79 -73.09 -14.89
CA MET A 103 13.22 -72.94 -16.23
C MET A 103 13.14 -74.27 -16.99
N GLY A 104 13.92 -75.27 -16.60
CA GLY A 104 13.89 -76.58 -17.23
C GLY A 104 15.27 -77.19 -17.40
N TYR A 105 15.36 -78.20 -18.25
CA TYR A 105 16.60 -78.92 -18.53
C TYR A 105 16.68 -79.35 -19.98
N ASP A 106 17.90 -79.65 -20.38
CA ASP A 106 18.26 -80.32 -21.63
C ASP A 106 19.01 -81.63 -21.33
N TYR A 107 18.75 -82.67 -22.11
CA TYR A 107 19.40 -83.97 -22.01
C TYR A 107 20.58 -84.04 -22.97
N VAL A 108 21.78 -84.25 -22.42
CA VAL A 108 23.01 -84.38 -23.19
C VAL A 108 23.38 -85.85 -23.27
N SER A 109 23.39 -86.42 -24.48
CA SER A 109 23.87 -87.79 -24.72
C SER A 109 25.36 -87.96 -24.37
N SER A 110 25.89 -89.19 -24.41
CA SER A 110 27.31 -89.43 -24.13
C SER A 110 28.23 -88.57 -25.02
N LEU A 111 29.24 -87.95 -24.42
CA LEU A 111 30.21 -87.09 -25.11
C LEU A 111 31.62 -87.68 -25.01
N GLY A 112 32.27 -87.88 -26.15
CA GLY A 112 33.69 -88.20 -26.21
C GLY A 112 34.55 -87.02 -25.74
N ALA A 113 35.81 -87.29 -25.39
CA ALA A 113 36.79 -86.26 -25.05
C ALA A 113 36.87 -85.20 -26.17
N GLY A 114 36.78 -83.92 -25.82
CA GLY A 114 36.82 -82.79 -26.74
C GLY A 114 35.50 -82.48 -27.48
N SER A 115 34.47 -83.34 -27.38
CA SER A 115 33.20 -83.19 -28.10
C SER A 115 32.19 -82.29 -27.39
N SER A 116 31.22 -81.76 -28.14
CA SER A 116 30.15 -80.91 -27.60
C SER A 116 28.77 -81.22 -28.18
N SER A 117 27.72 -80.94 -27.42
CA SER A 117 26.31 -80.94 -27.87
C SER A 117 25.71 -79.55 -27.71
N THR A 118 24.86 -79.12 -28.64
CA THR A 118 24.10 -77.85 -28.56
C THR A 118 22.63 -78.11 -28.78
N ASP A 119 21.78 -77.58 -27.92
CA ASP A 119 20.32 -77.63 -28.09
C ASP A 119 19.64 -76.30 -27.75
N THR A 120 18.36 -76.18 -28.11
CA THR A 120 17.52 -75.02 -27.82
C THR A 120 16.15 -75.40 -27.28
N MET A 121 15.77 -74.82 -26.15
CA MET A 121 14.45 -74.96 -25.55
C MET A 121 13.68 -73.63 -25.46
N THR A 122 12.36 -73.69 -25.26
CA THR A 122 11.53 -72.51 -25.04
C THR A 122 10.67 -72.65 -23.78
N ARG A 123 10.41 -71.55 -23.07
CA ARG A 123 9.54 -71.50 -21.89
C ARG A 123 8.75 -70.22 -21.79
N THR A 124 7.45 -70.36 -21.56
CA THR A 124 6.56 -69.23 -21.23
C THR A 124 6.91 -68.64 -19.86
N LEU A 125 7.09 -67.33 -19.80
CA LEU A 125 7.38 -66.61 -18.56
C LEU A 125 6.11 -66.47 -17.70
N GLY A 126 6.19 -66.89 -16.44
CA GLY A 126 5.06 -66.81 -15.51
C GLY A 126 4.64 -65.37 -15.19
N GLY A 127 3.35 -65.17 -14.87
CA GLY A 127 2.76 -63.86 -14.61
C GLY A 127 3.33 -63.08 -13.41
N ASN A 128 4.02 -63.78 -12.50
CA ASN A 128 4.62 -63.19 -11.29
C ASN A 128 6.06 -62.69 -11.51
N LEU A 129 6.62 -62.83 -12.71
CA LEU A 129 7.99 -62.40 -13.01
C LEU A 129 8.01 -60.90 -13.38
N SER A 130 8.90 -60.13 -12.77
CA SER A 130 9.10 -58.72 -13.13
C SER A 130 10.51 -58.24 -12.79
N GLY A 131 11.04 -57.31 -13.58
CA GLY A 131 12.34 -56.69 -13.38
C GLY A 131 13.51 -57.46 -14.02
N ARG A 132 14.71 -57.21 -13.52
CA ARG A 132 15.98 -57.70 -14.07
C ARG A 132 16.31 -59.12 -13.58
N TYR A 133 16.76 -59.99 -14.48
CA TYR A 133 17.19 -61.37 -14.22
C TYR A 133 18.46 -61.75 -15.00
N TYR A 134 19.19 -62.76 -14.53
CA TYR A 134 20.25 -63.46 -15.24
C TYR A 134 19.80 -64.90 -15.55
N LEU A 135 20.14 -65.40 -16.74
CA LEU A 135 19.92 -66.78 -17.15
C LEU A 135 21.17 -67.61 -16.80
N ILE A 136 21.00 -68.66 -16.01
CA ILE A 136 22.10 -69.53 -15.57
C ILE A 136 21.88 -70.93 -16.12
N ALA A 137 22.94 -71.54 -16.66
CA ALA A 137 22.98 -72.94 -17.08
C ALA A 137 24.04 -73.71 -16.28
N LYS A 138 23.72 -74.94 -15.84
CA LYS A 138 24.64 -75.84 -15.14
C LYS A 138 24.71 -77.19 -15.85
N ALA A 139 25.88 -77.56 -16.37
CA ALA A 139 26.16 -78.90 -16.90
C ALA A 139 26.28 -79.94 -15.77
N ASP A 140 26.02 -81.20 -16.09
CA ASP A 140 25.86 -82.31 -15.13
C ASP A 140 25.18 -81.88 -13.82
N ALA A 141 24.00 -81.26 -13.93
CA ALA A 141 23.43 -80.52 -12.81
C ALA A 141 23.14 -81.38 -11.57
N TYR A 142 23.06 -82.71 -11.74
CA TYR A 142 22.84 -83.69 -10.68
C TYR A 142 24.13 -84.27 -10.09
N GLY A 143 25.31 -83.97 -10.65
CA GLY A 143 26.60 -84.54 -10.21
C GLY A 143 26.67 -86.06 -10.40
N TRP A 144 26.05 -86.59 -11.46
CA TRP A 144 26.03 -88.03 -11.73
C TRP A 144 27.32 -88.53 -12.36
N ARG A 145 28.16 -87.62 -12.86
CA ARG A 145 29.43 -87.92 -13.50
C ARG A 145 30.53 -87.40 -12.58
N ASN A 146 31.58 -88.21 -12.41
CA ASN A 146 32.74 -87.83 -11.60
C ASN A 146 33.75 -87.20 -12.54
N GLU A 147 33.96 -85.90 -12.38
CA GLU A 147 34.70 -85.08 -13.33
C GLU A 147 36.12 -84.79 -12.83
N SER A 148 37.01 -84.34 -13.71
CA SER A 148 38.31 -83.81 -13.27
C SER A 148 38.17 -82.46 -12.56
N ASN A 149 37.09 -81.72 -12.84
CA ASN A 149 36.76 -80.47 -12.20
C ASN A 149 35.23 -80.34 -12.09
N GLU A 150 34.72 -80.24 -10.86
CA GLU A 150 33.28 -80.04 -10.58
C GLU A 150 32.91 -78.55 -10.48
N GLY A 151 33.90 -77.65 -10.54
CA GLY A 151 33.75 -76.22 -10.26
C GLY A 151 33.45 -75.36 -11.49
N ASN A 152 33.51 -75.90 -12.71
CA ASN A 152 33.44 -75.16 -13.97
C ASN A 152 32.16 -75.44 -14.79
N ASN A 153 31.15 -76.09 -14.20
CA ASN A 153 29.95 -76.53 -14.90
C ASN A 153 28.92 -75.41 -15.13
N ILE A 154 29.10 -74.22 -14.54
CA ILE A 154 28.12 -73.13 -14.55
C ILE A 154 28.50 -72.03 -15.54
N ARG A 155 27.52 -71.59 -16.36
CA ARG A 155 27.64 -70.39 -17.19
C ARG A 155 26.44 -69.47 -17.01
N VAL A 156 26.68 -68.16 -17.02
CA VAL A 156 25.69 -67.11 -16.79
C VAL A 156 25.58 -66.19 -18.02
N LEU A 157 24.35 -65.89 -18.41
CA LEU A 157 23.99 -64.96 -19.48
C LEU A 157 23.07 -63.87 -18.94
N GLY A 158 23.31 -62.62 -19.30
CA GLY A 158 22.40 -61.51 -18.95
C GLY A 158 23.12 -60.26 -18.46
N PRO A 159 22.36 -59.21 -18.10
CA PRO A 159 20.94 -59.28 -17.70
C PRO A 159 19.92 -59.36 -18.85
N ILE A 160 18.73 -59.91 -18.55
CA ILE A 160 17.48 -59.77 -19.30
C ILE A 160 16.43 -59.05 -18.43
N ASN A 161 15.52 -58.30 -19.05
CA ASN A 161 14.43 -57.59 -18.35
C ASN A 161 13.08 -58.24 -18.65
N ILE A 162 12.24 -58.42 -17.63
CA ILE A 162 10.87 -58.94 -17.77
C ILE A 162 9.87 -57.87 -17.30
N THR A 163 8.93 -57.47 -18.15
CA THR A 163 7.86 -56.53 -17.81
C THR A 163 6.51 -57.23 -17.68
N GLN A 164 5.68 -56.78 -16.73
CA GLN A 164 4.35 -57.36 -16.53
C GLN A 164 3.36 -56.78 -17.55
N ALA A 165 2.50 -57.62 -18.13
CA ALA A 165 1.40 -57.17 -18.98
C ALA A 165 0.25 -56.62 -18.10
N LYS A 166 -0.19 -55.38 -18.35
CA LYS A 166 -1.29 -54.71 -17.63
C LYS A 166 -2.25 -53.97 -18.59
N PRO A 167 -3.56 -53.86 -18.26
CA PRO A 167 -4.51 -53.00 -18.96
C PRO A 167 -4.24 -51.50 -18.70
N ASP A 168 -4.82 -50.62 -19.53
CA ASP A 168 -4.78 -49.15 -19.38
C ASP A 168 -6.03 -48.56 -20.06
N LEU A 169 -7.03 -48.22 -19.25
CA LEU A 169 -8.35 -47.70 -19.57
C LEU A 169 -8.33 -46.17 -19.58
N ILE A 170 -8.61 -45.60 -20.73
CA ILE A 170 -8.68 -44.16 -20.94
C ILE A 170 -10.00 -43.76 -21.59
N VAL A 171 -10.58 -42.64 -21.16
CA VAL A 171 -11.69 -42.02 -21.90
C VAL A 171 -11.11 -41.27 -23.10
N THR A 172 -11.25 -41.80 -24.31
CA THR A 172 -10.68 -41.20 -25.53
C THR A 172 -11.60 -40.19 -26.21
N GLY A 173 -12.90 -40.23 -25.93
CA GLY A 173 -13.91 -39.37 -26.57
C GLY A 173 -15.15 -39.19 -25.71
N GLY A 174 -15.98 -38.19 -26.07
CA GLY A 174 -17.24 -37.91 -25.37
C GLY A 174 -17.65 -36.42 -25.38
N THR A 175 -18.94 -36.15 -25.19
CA THR A 175 -19.51 -34.80 -25.08
C THR A 175 -20.63 -34.73 -24.03
N ALA A 176 -20.87 -33.54 -23.47
CA ALA A 176 -22.00 -33.26 -22.59
C ALA A 176 -22.83 -32.07 -23.09
N ARG A 177 -24.17 -32.14 -23.01
CA ARG A 177 -25.08 -31.04 -23.36
C ARG A 177 -26.35 -31.00 -22.52
N MET A 178 -26.84 -29.78 -22.27
CA MET A 178 -28.15 -29.53 -21.65
C MET A 178 -29.27 -29.92 -22.61
N ILE A 179 -30.30 -30.61 -22.12
CA ILE A 179 -31.48 -30.97 -22.92
C ILE A 179 -32.72 -30.21 -22.46
N ASP A 180 -32.85 -29.93 -21.17
CA ASP A 180 -33.95 -29.13 -20.63
C ASP A 180 -33.40 -28.14 -19.60
N SER A 181 -33.45 -26.84 -19.94
CA SER A 181 -32.98 -25.75 -19.08
C SER A 181 -33.94 -25.43 -17.93
N ALA A 182 -35.23 -25.77 -18.04
CA ALA A 182 -36.23 -25.53 -17.00
C ALA A 182 -36.20 -26.63 -15.93
N MET A 183 -35.94 -27.89 -16.32
CA MET A 183 -35.84 -29.03 -15.41
C MET A 183 -34.41 -29.34 -14.94
N GLY A 184 -33.39 -28.73 -15.55
CA GLY A 184 -31.98 -28.95 -15.19
C GLY A 184 -31.44 -30.32 -15.61
N ARG A 185 -31.93 -30.89 -16.73
CA ARG A 185 -31.59 -32.25 -17.20
C ARG A 185 -30.49 -32.23 -18.27
N MET A 186 -29.52 -33.12 -18.13
CA MET A 186 -28.31 -33.20 -18.98
C MET A 186 -28.10 -34.60 -19.57
N TYR A 187 -27.44 -34.65 -20.73
CA TYR A 187 -26.94 -35.86 -21.40
C TYR A 187 -25.43 -35.80 -21.57
N ALA A 188 -24.76 -36.93 -21.32
CA ALA A 188 -23.34 -37.11 -21.60
C ALA A 188 -23.08 -38.48 -22.24
N ASN A 189 -22.09 -38.54 -23.14
CA ASN A 189 -21.58 -39.77 -23.72
C ASN A 189 -20.05 -39.84 -23.63
N VAL A 190 -19.50 -41.05 -23.67
CA VAL A 190 -18.06 -41.33 -23.57
C VAL A 190 -17.65 -42.49 -24.48
N THR A 191 -16.35 -42.57 -24.76
CA THR A 191 -15.71 -43.75 -25.34
C THR A 191 -14.53 -44.15 -24.47
N VAL A 192 -14.60 -45.32 -23.83
CA VAL A 192 -13.51 -45.90 -23.04
C VAL A 192 -12.67 -46.78 -23.95
N ARG A 193 -11.34 -46.71 -23.84
CA ARG A 193 -10.41 -47.54 -24.61
C ARG A 193 -9.43 -48.21 -23.67
N ASN A 194 -9.19 -49.51 -23.85
CA ASN A 194 -8.04 -50.17 -23.25
C ASN A 194 -6.84 -50.04 -24.19
N GLN A 195 -5.93 -49.11 -23.93
CA GLN A 195 -4.67 -48.94 -24.65
C GLN A 195 -3.51 -49.79 -24.07
N GLY A 196 -3.77 -50.48 -22.96
CA GLY A 196 -2.81 -51.36 -22.31
C GLY A 196 -2.56 -52.65 -23.06
N THR A 197 -1.66 -53.47 -22.54
CA THR A 197 -1.19 -54.70 -23.19
C THR A 197 -1.85 -55.98 -22.67
N ALA A 198 -2.71 -55.88 -21.65
CA ALA A 198 -3.54 -56.97 -21.15
C ALA A 198 -5.04 -56.61 -21.24
N THR A 199 -5.90 -57.62 -21.20
CA THR A 199 -7.35 -57.44 -21.11
C THR A 199 -7.74 -56.85 -19.76
N ALA A 200 -8.55 -55.79 -19.77
CA ALA A 200 -9.14 -55.21 -18.58
C ALA A 200 -10.34 -56.05 -18.13
N GLY A 201 -10.48 -56.27 -16.82
CA GLY A 201 -11.74 -56.76 -16.25
C GLY A 201 -12.85 -55.72 -16.39
N SER A 202 -14.09 -56.09 -16.05
CA SER A 202 -15.21 -55.14 -16.05
C SER A 202 -15.00 -54.02 -15.02
N SER A 203 -15.35 -52.80 -15.39
CA SER A 203 -15.22 -51.60 -14.56
C SER A 203 -16.44 -50.69 -14.68
N TYR A 204 -16.32 -49.43 -14.25
CA TYR A 204 -17.39 -48.43 -14.35
C TYR A 204 -16.82 -47.08 -14.78
N VAL A 205 -17.57 -46.35 -15.60
CA VAL A 205 -17.32 -44.93 -15.84
C VAL A 205 -18.13 -44.10 -14.84
N GLY A 206 -17.47 -43.18 -14.16
CA GLY A 206 -18.15 -42.18 -13.33
C GLY A 206 -18.29 -40.85 -14.08
N TYR A 207 -19.48 -40.23 -14.02
CA TYR A 207 -19.75 -38.89 -14.56
C TYR A 207 -19.77 -37.87 -13.43
N TYR A 208 -19.12 -36.72 -13.61
CA TYR A 208 -18.85 -35.76 -12.55
C TYR A 208 -19.16 -34.32 -12.98
N LEU A 209 -19.62 -33.52 -12.01
CA LEU A 209 -19.77 -32.07 -12.07
C LEU A 209 -18.64 -31.42 -11.26
N SER A 210 -17.82 -30.63 -11.94
CA SER A 210 -16.73 -29.88 -11.34
C SER A 210 -16.95 -28.37 -11.43
N THR A 211 -16.26 -27.65 -10.55
CA THR A 211 -16.20 -26.18 -10.58
C THR A 211 -15.00 -25.66 -11.37
N ASN A 212 -14.12 -26.54 -11.86
CA ASN A 212 -13.00 -26.22 -12.72
C ASN A 212 -12.86 -27.29 -13.84
N SER A 213 -11.94 -27.09 -14.78
CA SER A 213 -11.76 -27.98 -15.93
C SER A 213 -11.02 -29.29 -15.63
N THR A 214 -10.53 -29.48 -14.41
CA THR A 214 -9.81 -30.68 -13.97
C THR A 214 -10.80 -31.63 -13.30
N ILE A 215 -10.99 -32.81 -13.90
CA ILE A 215 -11.97 -33.79 -13.45
C ILE A 215 -11.30 -34.79 -12.51
N THR A 216 -11.82 -34.91 -11.30
CA THR A 216 -11.31 -35.78 -10.25
C THR A 216 -12.45 -36.50 -9.53
N THR A 217 -12.13 -37.53 -8.76
CA THR A 217 -13.11 -38.24 -7.94
C THR A 217 -13.63 -37.44 -6.74
N LEU A 218 -13.01 -36.28 -6.44
CA LEU A 218 -13.47 -35.31 -5.43
C LEU A 218 -14.61 -34.42 -5.94
N ASP A 219 -14.83 -34.37 -7.25
CA ASP A 219 -15.93 -33.62 -7.84
C ASP A 219 -17.28 -34.26 -7.52
N THR A 220 -18.37 -33.51 -7.77
CA THR A 220 -19.72 -34.01 -7.48
C THR A 220 -20.11 -35.09 -8.48
N ARG A 221 -20.15 -36.36 -8.06
CA ARG A 221 -20.57 -37.47 -8.91
C ARG A 221 -22.05 -37.34 -9.26
N LEU A 222 -22.36 -37.36 -10.56
CA LEU A 222 -23.71 -37.23 -11.10
C LEU A 222 -24.33 -38.60 -11.41
N SER A 223 -23.55 -39.52 -11.98
CA SER A 223 -23.99 -40.87 -12.33
C SER A 223 -22.80 -41.81 -12.51
N VAL A 224 -23.07 -43.11 -12.63
CA VAL A 224 -22.11 -44.14 -13.02
C VAL A 224 -22.73 -45.03 -14.09
N ASP A 225 -21.91 -45.60 -14.96
CA ASP A 225 -22.33 -46.58 -15.96
C ASP A 225 -21.34 -47.76 -16.01
N TYR A 226 -21.83 -48.95 -16.35
CA TYR A 226 -21.05 -50.19 -16.31
C TYR A 226 -20.32 -50.42 -17.63
N THR A 227 -19.02 -50.72 -17.56
CA THR A 227 -18.18 -51.02 -18.73
C THR A 227 -17.72 -52.48 -18.65
N GLY A 228 -17.89 -53.24 -19.74
CA GLY A 228 -17.57 -54.66 -19.79
C GLY A 228 -16.07 -54.95 -19.76
N SER A 229 -15.70 -56.23 -19.80
CA SER A 229 -14.29 -56.60 -19.99
C SER A 229 -13.81 -56.14 -21.37
N LEU A 230 -12.70 -55.39 -21.38
CA LEU A 230 -12.21 -54.73 -22.57
C LEU A 230 -10.84 -55.27 -22.97
N ALA A 231 -10.77 -55.99 -24.09
CA ALA A 231 -9.52 -56.52 -24.62
C ALA A 231 -8.54 -55.39 -25.02
N SER A 232 -7.24 -55.70 -24.99
CA SER A 232 -6.19 -54.77 -25.42
C SER A 232 -6.48 -54.20 -26.81
N GLY A 233 -6.39 -52.87 -26.92
CA GLY A 233 -6.63 -52.10 -28.14
C GLY A 233 -8.10 -51.84 -28.48
N ARG A 234 -9.06 -52.37 -27.73
CA ARG A 234 -10.51 -52.20 -27.98
C ARG A 234 -11.09 -50.99 -27.26
N SER A 235 -12.24 -50.53 -27.75
CA SER A 235 -13.02 -49.43 -27.18
C SER A 235 -14.48 -49.81 -26.99
N GLU A 236 -15.14 -49.17 -26.03
CA GLU A 236 -16.57 -49.27 -25.71
C GLU A 236 -17.19 -47.87 -25.64
N TYR A 237 -18.47 -47.76 -26.00
CA TYR A 237 -19.22 -46.49 -26.06
C TYR A 237 -20.39 -46.52 -25.07
N ASP A 238 -20.43 -45.55 -24.16
CA ASP A 238 -21.40 -45.47 -23.08
C ASP A 238 -22.07 -44.08 -23.04
N TYR A 239 -23.31 -43.99 -22.53
CA TYR A 239 -24.04 -42.72 -22.40
C TYR A 239 -25.04 -42.71 -21.24
N GLN A 240 -25.29 -41.53 -20.69
CA GLN A 240 -26.15 -41.38 -19.51
C GLN A 240 -26.92 -40.05 -19.50
N TYR A 241 -28.11 -40.08 -18.86
CA TYR A 241 -28.90 -38.91 -18.52
C TYR A 241 -28.93 -38.70 -17.00
N PHE A 242 -28.81 -37.45 -16.54
CA PHE A 242 -28.85 -37.10 -15.12
C PHE A 242 -29.41 -35.69 -14.89
N ASN A 243 -29.90 -35.45 -13.67
CA ASN A 243 -30.35 -34.14 -13.22
C ASN A 243 -29.21 -33.41 -12.53
N LEU A 244 -29.09 -32.10 -12.78
CA LEU A 244 -28.14 -31.25 -12.09
C LEU A 244 -28.60 -30.95 -10.64
N PRO A 245 -27.66 -30.69 -9.71
CA PRO A 245 -28.00 -30.20 -8.38
C PRO A 245 -28.83 -28.91 -8.42
N LYS A 246 -29.75 -28.72 -7.46
CA LYS A 246 -30.62 -27.53 -7.41
C LYS A 246 -29.94 -26.26 -6.86
N ASN A 247 -28.78 -26.41 -6.23
CA ASN A 247 -28.05 -25.36 -5.52
C ASN A 247 -26.89 -24.76 -6.34
N LEU A 248 -26.95 -24.82 -7.67
CA LEU A 248 -25.92 -24.23 -8.51
C LEU A 248 -25.98 -22.69 -8.46
N VAL A 249 -24.81 -22.06 -8.43
CA VAL A 249 -24.67 -20.61 -8.30
C VAL A 249 -24.90 -19.95 -9.67
N ALA A 250 -25.87 -19.03 -9.73
CA ALA A 250 -26.11 -18.20 -10.90
C ALA A 250 -24.84 -17.43 -11.33
N GLY A 251 -24.60 -17.34 -12.64
CA GLY A 251 -23.41 -16.73 -13.23
C GLY A 251 -22.15 -17.59 -13.17
N ARG A 252 -22.14 -18.71 -12.44
CA ARG A 252 -20.98 -19.61 -12.36
C ARG A 252 -20.98 -20.62 -13.51
N THR A 253 -19.80 -20.84 -14.09
CA THR A 253 -19.55 -21.91 -15.07
C THR A 253 -19.18 -23.19 -14.35
N TYR A 254 -19.84 -24.28 -14.73
CA TYR A 254 -19.57 -25.64 -14.25
C TYR A 254 -19.11 -26.53 -15.41
N TYR A 255 -18.32 -27.55 -15.08
CA TYR A 255 -17.68 -28.45 -16.03
C TYR A 255 -18.17 -29.87 -15.80
N ILE A 256 -18.33 -30.63 -16.88
CA ILE A 256 -18.81 -32.01 -16.85
C ILE A 256 -17.70 -32.91 -17.36
N GLY A 257 -17.38 -33.94 -16.59
CA GLY A 257 -16.31 -34.87 -16.91
C GLY A 257 -16.71 -36.32 -16.72
N ALA A 258 -15.87 -37.22 -17.20
CA ALA A 258 -15.96 -38.64 -16.94
C ALA A 258 -14.61 -39.23 -16.56
N ILE A 259 -14.62 -40.29 -15.75
CA ILE A 259 -13.43 -41.03 -15.31
C ILE A 259 -13.68 -42.51 -15.58
N ALA A 260 -12.86 -43.14 -16.43
CA ALA A 260 -12.87 -44.59 -16.61
C ALA A 260 -12.34 -45.30 -15.36
N ASP A 261 -12.89 -46.46 -15.04
CA ASP A 261 -12.59 -47.19 -13.80
C ASP A 261 -12.55 -46.29 -12.56
N TYR A 262 -13.58 -45.46 -12.37
CA TYR A 262 -13.55 -44.36 -11.39
C TYR A 262 -13.28 -44.79 -9.94
N ASN A 263 -13.45 -46.08 -9.63
CA ASN A 263 -13.25 -46.68 -8.32
C ASN A 263 -12.00 -47.58 -8.25
N ASN A 264 -11.12 -47.51 -9.24
CA ASN A 264 -9.84 -48.21 -9.35
C ASN A 264 -9.99 -49.74 -9.13
N ARG A 265 -10.97 -50.37 -9.78
CA ARG A 265 -11.21 -51.82 -9.70
C ARG A 265 -10.22 -52.63 -10.52
N VAL A 266 -9.72 -52.08 -11.61
CA VAL A 266 -8.78 -52.71 -12.52
C VAL A 266 -7.41 -52.12 -12.24
N GLY A 267 -6.42 -52.95 -11.91
CA GLY A 267 -5.05 -52.46 -11.72
C GLY A 267 -4.38 -52.19 -13.07
N GLU A 268 -4.09 -50.93 -13.37
CA GLU A 268 -3.67 -50.48 -14.69
C GLU A 268 -2.15 -50.26 -14.79
N SER A 269 -1.63 -50.08 -16.01
CA SER A 269 -0.26 -49.57 -16.21
C SER A 269 -0.14 -48.07 -15.99
N ASN A 270 -1.25 -47.33 -16.09
CA ASN A 270 -1.31 -45.92 -15.79
C ASN A 270 -2.69 -45.61 -15.20
N GLU A 271 -2.72 -45.14 -13.96
CA GLU A 271 -3.97 -44.79 -13.25
C GLU A 271 -4.30 -43.29 -13.40
N GLY A 272 -3.41 -42.52 -14.03
CA GLY A 272 -3.46 -41.06 -14.07
C GLY A 272 -4.18 -40.47 -15.29
N ASN A 273 -4.53 -41.30 -16.27
CA ASN A 273 -5.04 -40.87 -17.58
C ASN A 273 -6.51 -41.24 -17.82
N ASN A 274 -7.23 -41.62 -16.76
CA ASN A 274 -8.60 -42.13 -16.90
C ASN A 274 -9.64 -41.01 -17.04
N ALA A 275 -9.31 -39.78 -16.66
CA ALA A 275 -10.24 -38.65 -16.59
C ALA A 275 -10.27 -37.80 -17.87
N ARG A 276 -11.47 -37.37 -18.29
CA ARG A 276 -11.66 -36.45 -19.44
C ARG A 276 -12.79 -35.45 -19.20
N LEU A 277 -12.54 -34.20 -19.59
CA LEU A 277 -13.56 -33.16 -19.69
C LEU A 277 -14.46 -33.38 -20.92
N LEU A 278 -15.78 -33.31 -20.74
CA LEU A 278 -16.80 -33.55 -21.78
C LEU A 278 -17.51 -32.27 -22.25
N GLY A 279 -17.55 -31.23 -21.41
CA GLY A 279 -18.17 -29.95 -21.75
C GLY A 279 -18.33 -29.02 -20.54
N SER A 280 -18.87 -27.82 -20.75
CA SER A 280 -19.17 -26.86 -19.70
C SER A 280 -20.47 -26.09 -19.98
N PHE A 281 -21.06 -25.49 -18.95
CA PHE A 281 -22.24 -24.62 -19.06
C PHE A 281 -22.23 -23.56 -17.96
N THR A 282 -22.90 -22.43 -18.20
CA THR A 282 -23.06 -21.33 -17.24
C THR A 282 -24.51 -21.24 -16.79
N VAL A 283 -24.74 -21.17 -15.48
CA VAL A 283 -26.08 -21.02 -14.91
C VAL A 283 -26.57 -19.58 -15.12
N LYS A 284 -27.75 -19.38 -15.71
CA LYS A 284 -28.31 -18.04 -15.93
C LYS A 284 -28.90 -17.44 -14.63
N PRO A 285 -28.72 -16.14 -14.32
CA PRO A 285 -29.31 -15.51 -13.12
C PRO A 285 -30.83 -15.30 -13.20
N VAL A 286 -31.48 -15.25 -12.02
CA VAL A 286 -32.83 -14.69 -11.83
C VAL A 286 -32.71 -13.18 -11.66
N ASN A 287 -33.57 -12.40 -12.33
CA ASN A 287 -33.52 -10.94 -12.28
C ASN A 287 -33.78 -10.37 -10.87
N ARG A 288 -32.96 -9.43 -10.43
CA ARG A 288 -33.04 -8.68 -9.18
C ARG A 288 -33.17 -7.21 -9.51
N ALA A 289 -34.06 -6.51 -8.80
CA ALA A 289 -34.29 -5.09 -9.06
C ALA A 289 -33.04 -4.24 -8.77
N PRO A 290 -32.85 -3.13 -9.51
CA PRO A 290 -31.73 -2.22 -9.26
C PRO A 290 -31.84 -1.56 -7.89
N VAL A 291 -30.70 -1.17 -7.34
CA VAL A 291 -30.58 -0.46 -6.05
C VAL A 291 -30.11 0.97 -6.31
N VAL A 292 -30.84 1.94 -5.75
CA VAL A 292 -30.51 3.37 -5.82
C VAL A 292 -29.97 3.84 -4.47
N THR A 293 -28.78 4.42 -4.49
CA THR A 293 -28.16 5.11 -3.35
C THR A 293 -28.19 6.61 -3.63
N THR A 294 -28.73 7.40 -2.72
CA THR A 294 -28.85 8.85 -2.86
C THR A 294 -27.86 9.60 -1.98
N TYR A 295 -27.57 10.85 -2.36
CA TYR A 295 -26.69 11.74 -1.61
C TYR A 295 -27.40 13.07 -1.39
N ASN A 296 -27.42 13.55 -0.15
CA ASN A 296 -27.87 14.91 0.13
C ASN A 296 -26.92 15.90 -0.57
N LYS A 297 -27.47 16.98 -1.12
CA LYS A 297 -26.70 17.94 -1.90
C LYS A 297 -27.13 19.37 -1.62
N THR A 298 -26.18 20.27 -1.77
CA THR A 298 -26.41 21.71 -1.73
C THR A 298 -26.25 22.28 -3.14
N VAL A 299 -27.09 23.25 -3.51
CA VAL A 299 -27.02 23.99 -4.77
C VAL A 299 -27.26 25.47 -4.52
N GLU A 300 -26.46 26.34 -5.11
CA GLU A 300 -26.70 27.78 -4.96
C GLU A 300 -27.93 28.24 -5.75
N SER A 301 -28.57 29.30 -5.26
CA SER A 301 -29.67 29.97 -5.95
C SER A 301 -29.30 30.27 -7.41
N GLY A 302 -30.15 29.80 -8.34
CA GLY A 302 -29.95 29.97 -9.78
C GLY A 302 -28.91 29.04 -10.43
N LYS A 303 -28.11 28.28 -9.66
CA LYS A 303 -27.20 27.24 -10.19
C LYS A 303 -27.94 25.91 -10.34
N ALA A 304 -27.29 24.95 -10.99
CA ALA A 304 -27.89 23.65 -11.29
C ALA A 304 -26.91 22.50 -11.05
N LEU A 305 -27.41 21.42 -10.47
CA LEU A 305 -26.74 20.14 -10.36
C LEU A 305 -27.20 19.23 -11.51
N SER A 306 -26.28 18.41 -12.03
CA SER A 306 -26.68 17.27 -12.85
C SER A 306 -27.48 16.30 -11.99
N ALA A 307 -28.64 15.82 -12.44
CA ALA A 307 -29.42 14.86 -11.66
C ALA A 307 -28.62 13.59 -11.34
N SER A 308 -27.69 13.20 -12.23
CA SER A 308 -26.79 12.06 -12.03
C SER A 308 -25.82 12.22 -10.86
N SER A 309 -25.58 13.43 -10.32
CA SER A 309 -24.74 13.61 -9.12
C SER A 309 -25.50 13.41 -7.80
N LEU A 310 -26.83 13.31 -7.87
CA LEU A 310 -27.70 13.15 -6.70
C LEU A 310 -27.79 11.69 -6.24
N PHE A 311 -27.43 10.73 -7.10
CA PHE A 311 -27.58 9.31 -6.82
C PHE A 311 -26.61 8.45 -7.62
N ARG A 312 -26.42 7.20 -7.16
CA ARG A 312 -25.79 6.12 -7.91
C ARG A 312 -26.74 4.94 -7.99
N VAL A 313 -26.67 4.19 -9.09
CA VAL A 313 -27.45 2.96 -9.29
C VAL A 313 -26.51 1.79 -9.52
N THR A 314 -26.84 0.68 -8.88
CA THR A 314 -26.22 -0.61 -9.13
C THR A 314 -27.27 -1.63 -9.43
N ASP A 315 -26.99 -2.47 -10.41
CA ASP A 315 -27.79 -3.64 -10.69
C ASP A 315 -26.95 -4.88 -10.39
N ALA A 316 -27.53 -5.83 -9.66
CA ALA A 316 -26.79 -7.00 -9.20
C ALA A 316 -26.59 -8.03 -10.32
N ASP A 317 -27.38 -7.96 -11.39
CA ASP A 317 -27.32 -8.85 -12.56
C ASP A 317 -26.63 -8.19 -13.76
N GLY A 318 -26.28 -6.90 -13.63
CA GLY A 318 -25.58 -6.14 -14.67
C GLY A 318 -26.50 -5.65 -15.78
N ASP A 319 -27.82 -5.65 -15.56
CA ASP A 319 -28.76 -5.11 -16.53
C ASP A 319 -28.58 -3.59 -16.70
N ALA A 320 -28.67 -3.14 -17.95
CA ALA A 320 -28.50 -1.73 -18.27
C ALA A 320 -29.77 -0.94 -17.89
N MET A 321 -29.61 0.17 -17.16
CA MET A 321 -30.75 1.04 -16.87
C MET A 321 -31.32 1.61 -18.16
N THR A 322 -32.64 1.54 -18.30
CA THR A 322 -33.36 2.06 -19.48
C THR A 322 -34.17 3.31 -19.16
N ARG A 323 -34.61 3.49 -17.90
CA ARG A 323 -35.36 4.68 -17.45
C ARG A 323 -35.05 5.06 -16.00
N TYR A 324 -35.26 6.33 -15.69
CA TYR A 324 -35.28 6.88 -14.34
C TYR A 324 -36.58 7.64 -14.10
N GLU A 325 -37.01 7.69 -12.85
CA GLU A 325 -38.14 8.51 -12.43
C GLU A 325 -37.75 9.38 -11.25
N PHE A 326 -38.11 10.66 -11.32
CA PHE A 326 -37.81 11.68 -10.33
C PHE A 326 -39.09 12.27 -9.79
N ARG A 327 -39.08 12.68 -8.53
CA ARG A 327 -40.15 13.44 -7.91
C ARG A 327 -39.56 14.53 -7.02
N ASP A 328 -40.07 15.74 -7.18
CA ASP A 328 -39.83 16.86 -6.29
C ASP A 328 -40.96 16.91 -5.24
N GLY A 329 -40.59 16.92 -3.96
CA GLY A 329 -41.50 16.75 -2.84
C GLY A 329 -42.24 18.00 -2.39
N GLY A 330 -41.94 19.20 -2.88
CA GLY A 330 -42.59 20.43 -2.39
C GLY A 330 -42.25 21.68 -3.19
N ALA A 331 -42.76 22.83 -2.72
CA ALA A 331 -42.40 24.14 -3.27
C ALA A 331 -41.53 24.86 -2.23
N GLY A 332 -40.26 25.17 -2.57
CA GLY A 332 -39.45 26.08 -1.77
C GLY A 332 -37.95 25.86 -1.75
N GLY A 333 -37.43 24.74 -2.27
CA GLY A 333 -35.99 24.50 -2.37
C GLY A 333 -35.47 24.75 -3.79
N GLY A 334 -36.10 24.19 -4.80
CA GLY A 334 -35.58 24.19 -6.17
C GLY A 334 -36.60 23.68 -7.18
N TYR A 335 -36.13 23.19 -8.32
CA TYR A 335 -36.96 22.54 -9.33
C TYR A 335 -36.13 21.74 -10.33
N PHE A 336 -36.72 20.71 -10.93
CA PHE A 336 -36.09 19.99 -12.03
C PHE A 336 -36.35 20.66 -13.40
N LYS A 337 -35.33 20.64 -14.26
CA LYS A 337 -35.44 20.89 -15.70
C LYS A 337 -35.03 19.66 -16.48
N VAL A 338 -35.78 19.34 -17.52
CA VAL A 338 -35.44 18.31 -18.52
C VAL A 338 -35.38 18.99 -19.86
N ASP A 339 -34.21 18.94 -20.51
CA ASP A 339 -33.92 19.66 -21.76
C ASP A 339 -34.26 21.16 -21.67
N GLY A 340 -33.94 21.76 -20.52
CA GLY A 340 -34.19 23.19 -20.24
C GLY A 340 -35.62 23.53 -19.81
N VAL A 341 -36.58 22.60 -19.89
CA VAL A 341 -37.99 22.84 -19.55
C VAL A 341 -38.28 22.41 -18.11
N THR A 342 -38.78 23.36 -17.31
CA THR A 342 -39.12 23.19 -15.88
C THR A 342 -40.23 22.16 -15.68
N ARG A 343 -40.09 21.32 -14.66
CA ARG A 343 -41.10 20.34 -14.24
C ARG A 343 -41.89 20.88 -13.04
N SER A 344 -43.18 20.57 -12.98
CA SER A 344 -44.04 20.94 -11.86
C SER A 344 -43.62 20.20 -10.59
N SER A 345 -43.58 20.90 -9.46
CA SER A 345 -43.31 20.30 -8.16
C SER A 345 -44.44 19.35 -7.73
N GLY A 346 -44.13 18.41 -6.83
CA GLY A 346 -45.09 17.44 -6.28
C GLY A 346 -45.41 16.25 -7.20
N GLN A 347 -45.18 16.38 -8.52
CA GLN A 347 -45.45 15.34 -9.53
C GLN A 347 -44.19 14.57 -9.92
N ALA A 348 -44.34 13.26 -10.12
CA ALA A 348 -43.27 12.42 -10.64
C ALA A 348 -43.15 12.55 -12.16
N PHE A 349 -41.93 12.53 -12.70
CA PHE A 349 -41.67 12.52 -14.15
C PHE A 349 -40.59 11.51 -14.50
N GLN A 350 -40.71 10.90 -15.69
CA GLN A 350 -39.78 9.88 -16.20
C GLN A 350 -38.87 10.42 -17.28
N VAL A 351 -37.66 9.87 -17.35
CA VAL A 351 -36.71 10.08 -18.45
C VAL A 351 -36.08 8.75 -18.87
N SER A 352 -35.73 8.61 -20.16
CA SER A 352 -34.91 7.49 -20.60
C SER A 352 -33.49 7.62 -20.03
N ALA A 353 -32.80 6.51 -19.85
CA ALA A 353 -31.42 6.53 -19.34
C ALA A 353 -30.48 7.32 -20.25
N SER A 354 -30.69 7.26 -21.57
CA SER A 354 -29.98 8.07 -22.57
C SER A 354 -30.18 9.59 -22.40
N ARG A 355 -31.27 10.01 -21.76
CA ARG A 355 -31.60 11.41 -21.49
C ARG A 355 -31.30 11.85 -20.07
N LEU A 356 -30.74 10.99 -19.22
CA LEU A 356 -30.40 11.37 -17.84
C LEU A 356 -29.46 12.59 -17.81
N GLY A 357 -28.52 12.67 -18.77
CA GLY A 357 -27.58 13.79 -18.86
C GLY A 357 -28.23 15.16 -19.13
N SER A 358 -29.49 15.21 -19.55
CA SER A 358 -30.22 16.47 -19.76
C SER A 358 -31.11 16.88 -18.59
N VAL A 359 -31.18 16.06 -17.54
CA VAL A 359 -31.91 16.37 -16.32
C VAL A 359 -31.02 17.16 -15.37
N ARG A 360 -31.47 18.36 -15.01
CA ARG A 360 -30.80 19.20 -14.01
C ARG A 360 -31.74 19.57 -12.88
N TYR A 361 -31.22 19.56 -11.66
CA TYR A 361 -31.90 20.13 -10.50
C TYR A 361 -31.37 21.55 -10.27
N HIS A 362 -32.24 22.54 -10.30
CA HIS A 362 -31.90 23.95 -10.13
C HIS A 362 -32.21 24.41 -8.71
N GLY A 363 -31.29 25.16 -8.11
CA GLY A 363 -31.57 25.87 -6.87
C GLY A 363 -32.62 26.94 -7.09
N GLY A 364 -33.59 27.00 -6.19
CA GLY A 364 -34.66 28.01 -6.19
C GLY A 364 -34.12 29.42 -5.98
N ALA A 365 -34.97 30.43 -6.18
CA ALA A 365 -34.56 31.83 -5.98
C ALA A 365 -34.21 32.13 -4.50
N ASN A 366 -34.88 31.45 -3.57
CA ASN A 366 -34.70 31.60 -2.13
C ASN A 366 -33.95 30.41 -1.55
N ALA A 367 -33.21 30.63 -0.46
CA ALA A 367 -32.60 29.54 0.29
C ALA A 367 -33.66 28.70 1.01
N GLY A 368 -33.47 27.39 1.06
CA GLY A 368 -34.44 26.43 1.61
C GLY A 368 -34.04 24.99 1.32
N SER A 369 -34.60 24.01 2.04
CA SER A 369 -34.35 22.58 1.78
C SER A 369 -35.62 21.88 1.33
N GLU A 370 -35.50 20.95 0.40
CA GLU A 370 -36.62 20.10 -0.04
C GLU A 370 -36.23 18.64 -0.23
N THR A 371 -37.24 17.76 -0.17
CA THR A 371 -37.04 16.31 -0.35
C THR A 371 -37.24 15.94 -1.81
N LEU A 372 -36.20 15.40 -2.44
CA LEU A 372 -36.28 14.82 -3.78
C LEU A 372 -36.34 13.30 -3.65
N SER A 373 -36.98 12.62 -4.61
CA SER A 373 -37.00 11.17 -4.69
C SER A 373 -36.68 10.67 -6.08
N VAL A 374 -35.97 9.55 -6.17
CA VAL A 374 -35.55 8.91 -7.42
C VAL A 374 -35.71 7.39 -7.36
N ARG A 375 -36.04 6.77 -8.50
CA ARG A 375 -35.98 5.33 -8.74
C ARG A 375 -35.50 5.01 -10.16
N ALA A 376 -35.00 3.80 -10.38
CA ALA A 376 -34.43 3.36 -11.65
C ALA A 376 -35.10 2.07 -12.19
N TYR A 377 -35.08 1.90 -13.52
CA TYR A 377 -35.64 0.76 -14.22
C TYR A 377 -34.59 0.10 -15.11
N ASP A 378 -34.37 -1.20 -14.94
CA ASP A 378 -33.35 -2.03 -15.61
C ASP A 378 -33.82 -2.62 -16.96
N GLY A 379 -35.04 -2.29 -17.40
CA GLY A 379 -35.68 -2.91 -18.57
C GLY A 379 -36.68 -4.02 -18.23
N LYS A 380 -36.66 -4.54 -17.00
CA LYS A 380 -37.53 -5.63 -16.51
C LYS A 380 -38.31 -5.24 -15.25
N THR A 381 -37.69 -4.58 -14.27
CA THR A 381 -38.31 -4.17 -12.99
C THR A 381 -37.80 -2.83 -12.48
N TRP A 382 -38.61 -2.17 -11.63
CA TRP A 382 -38.25 -0.91 -10.97
C TRP A 382 -37.59 -1.14 -9.61
N SER A 383 -36.66 -0.26 -9.24
CA SER A 383 -36.20 -0.13 -7.86
C SER A 383 -37.29 0.44 -6.95
N ALA A 384 -37.12 0.26 -5.64
CA ALA A 384 -37.84 1.07 -4.66
C ALA A 384 -37.49 2.57 -4.79
N TRP A 385 -38.37 3.45 -4.32
CA TRP A 385 -38.09 4.88 -4.22
C TRP A 385 -37.03 5.15 -3.16
N LYS A 386 -36.09 6.05 -3.46
CA LYS A 386 -35.12 6.55 -2.49
C LYS A 386 -35.16 8.08 -2.46
N SER A 387 -35.18 8.64 -1.25
CA SER A 387 -35.25 10.08 -1.04
C SER A 387 -33.90 10.68 -0.66
N LEU A 388 -33.74 11.99 -0.89
CA LEU A 388 -32.62 12.81 -0.45
C LEU A 388 -33.07 14.22 -0.14
N THR A 389 -32.29 14.93 0.66
CA THR A 389 -32.48 16.35 0.91
C THR A 389 -31.61 17.16 -0.05
N ALA A 390 -32.25 18.07 -0.79
CA ALA A 390 -31.57 19.06 -1.60
C ALA A 390 -31.75 20.44 -0.96
N THR A 391 -30.65 21.08 -0.60
CA THR A 391 -30.63 22.38 0.06
C THR A 391 -30.19 23.45 -0.92
N THR A 392 -31.03 24.46 -1.13
CA THR A 392 -30.65 25.67 -1.82
C THR A 392 -30.06 26.70 -0.85
N THR A 393 -28.87 27.18 -1.18
CA THR A 393 -28.19 28.27 -0.46
C THR A 393 -28.29 29.57 -1.26
N LYS A 394 -28.07 30.70 -0.58
CA LYS A 394 -27.90 31.97 -1.31
C LYS A 394 -26.65 31.88 -2.19
N SER A 395 -26.59 32.70 -3.23
CA SER A 395 -25.35 32.86 -4.00
C SER A 395 -24.23 33.31 -3.05
N LYS A 396 -23.02 32.77 -3.17
CA LYS A 396 -21.86 33.22 -2.38
C LYS A 396 -20.71 33.57 -3.30
N VAL A 397 -19.71 34.26 -2.77
CA VAL A 397 -18.44 34.46 -3.48
C VAL A 397 -17.57 33.27 -3.11
N ASP A 398 -17.24 32.42 -4.08
CA ASP A 398 -16.31 31.33 -3.85
C ASP A 398 -14.91 31.91 -3.66
N ILE A 399 -14.28 31.52 -2.54
CA ILE A 399 -12.92 31.87 -2.18
C ILE A 399 -12.27 30.59 -1.68
N THR A 400 -11.44 29.98 -2.53
CA THR A 400 -10.81 28.69 -2.25
C THR A 400 -9.58 28.82 -1.34
N THR A 401 -8.95 29.99 -1.29
CA THR A 401 -7.83 30.27 -0.40
C THR A 401 -8.22 31.51 0.41
N ARG A 402 -8.51 31.32 1.69
CA ARG A 402 -9.08 32.40 2.52
C ARG A 402 -8.05 33.10 3.37
N THR A 403 -6.81 32.61 3.39
CA THR A 403 -5.68 33.29 4.03
C THR A 403 -4.66 33.70 2.96
N HIS A 404 -4.31 34.99 2.93
CA HIS A 404 -3.30 35.53 2.01
C HIS A 404 -2.25 36.35 2.75
N VAL A 405 -1.07 36.48 2.16
CA VAL A 405 0.01 37.29 2.70
C VAL A 405 0.37 38.36 1.68
N VAL A 406 0.46 39.60 2.15
CA VAL A 406 0.78 40.77 1.34
C VAL A 406 1.89 41.55 2.05
N ASP A 407 2.85 42.04 1.29
CA ASP A 407 3.90 42.88 1.87
C ASP A 407 3.35 44.25 2.28
N ALA A 408 4.00 44.89 3.25
CA ALA A 408 3.60 46.20 3.73
C ALA A 408 3.59 47.25 2.58
N ASN A 409 2.46 47.92 2.39
CA ASN A 409 2.16 48.85 1.28
C ASN A 409 2.11 48.23 -0.13
N GLU A 410 2.27 46.91 -0.28
CA GLU A 410 2.04 46.24 -1.55
C GLU A 410 0.56 46.38 -1.94
N GLN A 411 0.29 46.60 -3.23
CA GLN A 411 -1.07 46.68 -3.75
C GLN A 411 -1.37 45.43 -4.56
N ILE A 412 -2.29 44.62 -4.06
CA ILE A 412 -2.80 43.44 -4.76
C ILE A 412 -4.19 43.72 -5.33
N ARG A 413 -4.49 43.22 -6.54
CA ARG A 413 -5.85 43.32 -7.07
C ARG A 413 -6.73 42.32 -6.32
N VAL A 414 -7.90 42.74 -5.87
CA VAL A 414 -8.82 41.83 -5.15
C VAL A 414 -9.26 40.68 -6.07
N SER A 415 -9.42 40.95 -7.37
CA SER A 415 -9.70 39.92 -8.39
C SER A 415 -8.56 38.94 -8.64
N SER A 416 -7.33 39.23 -8.21
CA SER A 416 -6.20 38.30 -8.35
C SER A 416 -5.96 37.46 -7.11
N LEU A 417 -6.78 37.62 -6.06
CA LEU A 417 -6.71 36.74 -4.89
C LEU A 417 -6.99 35.29 -5.32
N PRO A 418 -6.08 34.34 -5.03
CA PRO A 418 -6.30 32.93 -5.35
C PRO A 418 -7.66 32.43 -4.89
N GLY A 419 -8.39 31.81 -5.81
CA GLY A 419 -9.71 31.28 -5.52
C GLY A 419 -10.86 32.27 -5.56
N PHE A 420 -10.61 33.57 -5.76
CA PHE A 420 -11.68 34.56 -5.87
C PHE A 420 -12.44 34.37 -7.19
N VAL A 421 -13.67 33.89 -7.11
CA VAL A 421 -14.55 33.73 -8.28
C VAL A 421 -15.82 34.54 -8.10
N ALA A 422 -15.94 35.62 -8.88
CA ALA A 422 -17.14 36.45 -8.98
C ALA A 422 -17.50 36.66 -10.46
N SER A 423 -18.18 35.68 -11.06
CA SER A 423 -18.62 35.75 -12.47
C SER A 423 -20.14 35.90 -12.57
N GLY A 424 -20.60 36.76 -13.49
CA GLY A 424 -22.04 36.97 -13.73
C GLY A 424 -22.78 37.74 -12.62
N VAL A 425 -22.05 38.51 -11.80
CA VAL A 425 -22.62 39.29 -10.69
C VAL A 425 -22.86 40.74 -11.10
N SER A 426 -24.00 41.32 -10.70
CA SER A 426 -24.32 42.71 -11.07
C SER A 426 -23.61 43.72 -10.17
N GLN A 427 -23.46 43.38 -8.88
CA GLN A 427 -22.81 44.23 -7.87
C GLN A 427 -22.06 43.35 -6.87
N LEU A 428 -21.03 43.94 -6.26
CA LEU A 428 -20.28 43.34 -5.16
C LEU A 428 -20.24 44.34 -4.00
N GLN A 429 -20.27 43.82 -2.79
CA GLN A 429 -20.07 44.59 -1.57
C GLN A 429 -18.85 44.09 -0.82
N PHE A 430 -18.14 45.03 -0.21
CA PHE A 430 -16.91 44.78 0.52
C PHE A 430 -16.91 45.59 1.81
N PHE A 431 -16.26 45.05 2.84
CA PHE A 431 -15.76 45.83 3.96
C PHE A 431 -14.54 45.16 4.58
N ASP A 432 -13.74 45.95 5.27
CA ASP A 432 -12.66 45.51 6.14
C ASP A 432 -13.15 45.70 7.58
N SER A 433 -13.22 44.63 8.36
CA SER A 433 -13.72 44.70 9.74
C SER A 433 -12.75 45.30 10.73
N ASN A 434 -11.46 45.36 10.38
CA ASN A 434 -10.38 45.72 11.29
C ASN A 434 -9.71 47.02 10.87
N ALA A 435 -10.42 47.87 10.12
CA ALA A 435 -9.88 49.07 9.50
C ALA A 435 -9.41 50.11 10.55
N ASP A 436 -8.10 50.39 10.58
CA ASP A 436 -7.51 51.49 11.35
C ASP A 436 -6.32 52.15 10.64
N GLY A 437 -5.52 52.93 11.38
CA GLY A 437 -4.40 53.68 10.83
C GLY A 437 -3.26 52.81 10.29
N ASN A 438 -3.14 51.56 10.75
CA ASN A 438 -2.02 50.66 10.47
C ASN A 438 -2.43 49.37 9.74
N SER A 439 -3.71 49.03 9.76
CA SER A 439 -4.34 47.93 9.02
C SER A 439 -4.18 48.08 7.50
N GLY A 440 -4.34 46.98 6.77
CA GLY A 440 -4.55 47.04 5.33
C GLY A 440 -5.85 47.78 4.97
N TYR A 441 -6.04 48.13 3.71
CA TYR A 441 -7.26 48.84 3.29
C TYR A 441 -7.59 48.67 1.81
N PHE A 442 -8.88 48.82 1.48
CA PHE A 442 -9.34 48.87 0.08
C PHE A 442 -9.07 50.21 -0.57
N LYS A 443 -8.66 50.15 -1.85
CA LYS A 443 -8.45 51.32 -2.70
C LYS A 443 -9.13 51.11 -4.05
N LEU A 444 -9.98 52.06 -4.45
CA LEU A 444 -10.66 52.07 -5.75
C LEU A 444 -10.45 53.43 -6.41
N GLY A 445 -9.93 53.44 -7.64
CA GLY A 445 -9.68 54.67 -8.39
C GLY A 445 -8.75 55.66 -7.66
N GLY A 446 -7.81 55.16 -6.86
CA GLY A 446 -6.89 56.00 -6.08
C GLY A 446 -7.36 56.35 -4.66
N ALA A 447 -8.65 56.21 -4.34
CA ALA A 447 -9.22 56.59 -3.06
C ALA A 447 -9.33 55.40 -2.09
N ARG A 448 -8.94 55.60 -0.82
CA ARG A 448 -9.18 54.64 0.28
C ARG A 448 -10.69 54.48 0.51
N LYS A 449 -11.13 53.26 0.77
CA LYS A 449 -12.50 52.91 1.15
C LYS A 449 -12.53 52.46 2.61
N SER A 450 -13.64 52.73 3.28
CA SER A 450 -13.90 52.37 4.68
C SER A 450 -15.38 52.00 4.86
N GLY A 451 -15.67 51.21 5.89
CA GLY A 451 -17.01 50.67 6.12
C GLY A 451 -17.48 49.77 4.97
N VAL A 452 -18.79 49.51 4.92
CA VAL A 452 -19.42 48.74 3.84
C VAL A 452 -19.57 49.62 2.60
N PHE A 453 -18.95 49.20 1.49
CA PHE A 453 -19.07 49.88 0.20
C PHE A 453 -19.47 48.91 -0.92
N THR A 454 -20.13 49.45 -1.95
CA THR A 454 -20.64 48.69 -3.10
C THR A 454 -19.92 49.11 -4.37
N ILE A 455 -19.59 48.16 -5.24
CA ILE A 455 -19.07 48.40 -6.58
C ILE A 455 -19.92 47.68 -7.63
N ALA A 456 -19.91 48.15 -8.88
CA ALA A 456 -20.44 47.36 -9.99
C ALA A 456 -19.53 46.15 -10.24
N GLY A 457 -20.09 45.03 -10.72
CA GLY A 457 -19.28 43.85 -11.08
C GLY A 457 -18.17 44.16 -12.10
N SER A 458 -18.41 45.13 -13.00
CA SER A 458 -17.44 45.62 -13.98
C SER A 458 -16.23 46.35 -13.38
N ASP A 459 -16.36 46.89 -12.17
CA ASP A 459 -15.31 47.69 -11.53
C ASP A 459 -14.33 46.86 -10.69
N LEU A 460 -14.60 45.56 -10.52
CA LEU A 460 -13.79 44.65 -9.70
C LEU A 460 -12.32 44.60 -10.14
N GLY A 461 -12.04 44.74 -11.44
CA GLY A 461 -10.68 44.80 -11.96
C GLY A 461 -9.86 45.99 -11.42
N ASN A 462 -10.52 47.04 -10.94
CA ASN A 462 -9.92 48.28 -10.44
C ASN A 462 -9.89 48.39 -8.91
N LEU A 463 -10.37 47.37 -8.20
CA LEU A 463 -10.33 47.30 -6.74
C LEU A 463 -9.03 46.66 -6.28
N TYR A 464 -8.29 47.37 -5.43
CA TYR A 464 -7.06 46.90 -4.82
C TYR A 464 -7.21 46.78 -3.31
N PHE A 465 -6.53 45.80 -2.73
CA PHE A 465 -6.20 45.79 -1.31
C PHE A 465 -4.74 46.25 -1.15
N VAL A 466 -4.50 47.18 -0.24
CA VAL A 466 -3.18 47.70 0.08
C VAL A 466 -2.76 47.12 1.42
N GLY A 467 -1.64 46.40 1.46
CA GLY A 467 -1.08 45.87 2.71
C GLY A 467 -0.80 46.98 3.73
N GLY A 468 -1.10 46.73 5.00
CA GLY A 468 -0.93 47.71 6.07
C GLY A 468 0.53 48.09 6.33
N LYS A 469 0.77 49.01 7.28
CA LYS A 469 2.15 49.29 7.75
C LYS A 469 2.64 48.30 8.80
N GLY A 470 1.82 47.30 9.11
CA GLY A 470 1.99 46.38 10.21
C GLY A 470 1.41 46.98 11.48
N ASP A 471 0.31 46.39 11.95
CA ASP A 471 -0.03 46.41 13.35
C ASP A 471 0.27 45.02 13.93
N ASN A 472 0.48 44.92 15.23
CA ASN A 472 0.75 43.62 15.85
C ASN A 472 -0.44 42.64 15.79
N ARG A 473 -1.56 42.99 15.11
CA ARG A 473 -2.74 42.14 14.93
C ARG A 473 -2.65 41.24 13.71
N ARG A 474 -1.73 41.54 12.79
CA ARG A 474 -1.23 40.66 11.71
C ARG A 474 -2.26 40.01 10.77
N PHE A 475 -3.58 40.20 10.91
CA PHE A 475 -4.60 39.80 9.94
C PHE A 475 -5.69 40.89 9.81
N ASP A 476 -5.94 41.29 8.57
CA ASP A 476 -7.08 42.10 8.17
C ASP A 476 -8.18 41.16 7.67
N ASP A 477 -9.38 41.25 8.23
CA ASP A 477 -10.51 40.43 7.81
C ASP A 477 -11.37 41.20 6.80
N LEU A 478 -11.20 40.80 5.55
CA LEU A 478 -11.97 41.27 4.41
C LEU A 478 -13.25 40.43 4.28
N TYR A 479 -14.38 41.11 4.17
CA TYR A 479 -15.67 40.48 3.88
C TYR A 479 -16.15 40.90 2.51
N VAL A 480 -16.56 39.93 1.69
CA VAL A 480 -17.11 40.17 0.36
C VAL A 480 -18.41 39.41 0.13
N ARG A 481 -19.39 40.03 -0.53
CA ARG A 481 -20.59 39.34 -1.03
C ARG A 481 -20.98 39.77 -2.43
N ALA A 482 -21.64 38.87 -3.15
CA ALA A 482 -22.12 39.11 -4.50
C ALA A 482 -23.64 39.30 -4.55
N LYS A 483 -24.12 40.11 -5.49
CA LYS A 483 -25.53 40.22 -5.82
C LYS A 483 -25.84 39.45 -7.10
N ALA A 484 -26.79 38.52 -7.02
CA ALA A 484 -27.32 37.78 -8.16
C ALA A 484 -28.82 38.12 -8.32
N GLY A 485 -29.20 38.73 -9.45
CA GLY A 485 -30.56 39.25 -9.63
C GLY A 485 -30.88 40.38 -8.64
N SER A 486 -31.99 40.25 -7.91
CA SER A 486 -32.44 41.24 -6.92
C SER A 486 -31.89 41.00 -5.51
N THR A 487 -31.31 39.83 -5.23
CA THR A 487 -30.95 39.38 -3.87
C THR A 487 -29.45 39.40 -3.62
N TRP A 488 -29.04 39.86 -2.43
CA TRP A 488 -27.67 39.73 -1.96
C TRP A 488 -27.38 38.30 -1.50
N GLY A 489 -26.18 37.86 -1.85
CA GLY A 489 -25.58 36.63 -1.41
C GLY A 489 -25.08 36.65 0.04
N GLU A 490 -24.55 35.51 0.47
CA GLU A 490 -23.81 35.39 1.72
C GLU A 490 -22.47 36.14 1.66
N TRP A 491 -22.01 36.60 2.82
CA TRP A 491 -20.67 37.15 2.96
C TRP A 491 -19.67 36.03 3.11
N SER A 492 -18.57 36.15 2.36
CA SER A 492 -17.38 35.33 2.48
C SER A 492 -16.29 36.14 3.16
N ARG A 493 -15.69 35.59 4.20
CA ARG A 493 -14.52 36.16 4.90
C ARG A 493 -13.23 35.71 4.23
N VAL A 494 -12.28 36.64 4.14
CA VAL A 494 -10.89 36.45 3.71
C VAL A 494 -10.00 37.12 4.74
N SER A 495 -9.05 36.39 5.30
CA SER A 495 -8.03 36.95 6.17
C SER A 495 -6.78 37.29 5.35
N ILE A 496 -6.30 38.53 5.44
CA ILE A 496 -5.07 38.98 4.79
C ILE A 496 -4.05 39.30 5.86
N ALA A 497 -2.95 38.55 5.92
CA ALA A 497 -1.79 38.89 6.71
C ALA A 497 -0.94 39.94 5.99
N THR A 498 -0.61 41.01 6.70
CA THR A 498 0.44 41.92 6.27
C THR A 498 1.74 41.54 6.97
N GLU A 499 2.75 41.09 6.21
CA GLU A 499 4.07 40.68 6.74
C GLU A 499 5.17 41.38 5.91
N PRO A 500 6.11 42.12 6.51
CA PRO A 500 7.07 42.93 5.75
C PRO A 500 8.20 42.10 5.13
N HIS A 501 8.24 42.02 3.80
CA HIS A 501 9.35 41.46 3.00
C HIS A 501 9.70 40.01 3.32
N HIS A 502 8.70 39.25 3.74
CA HIS A 502 8.84 37.90 4.30
C HIS A 502 9.48 36.89 3.35
N ASP A 503 9.45 37.13 2.03
CA ASP A 503 9.98 36.24 1.00
C ASP A 503 11.11 36.85 0.14
N THR A 504 11.31 38.18 0.20
CA THR A 504 12.36 38.88 -0.56
C THR A 504 13.55 39.30 0.27
N ALA A 505 13.42 39.43 1.60
CA ALA A 505 14.48 40.01 2.44
C ALA A 505 15.73 39.12 2.65
N LEU A 506 15.67 37.89 2.17
CA LEU A 506 16.78 36.93 2.16
C LEU A 506 17.29 36.66 0.75
N LEU A 507 16.86 37.45 -0.25
CA LEU A 507 17.20 37.25 -1.65
C LEU A 507 18.07 38.41 -2.16
N PRO A 508 19.34 38.16 -2.52
CA PRO A 508 20.19 39.18 -3.10
C PRO A 508 19.57 39.80 -4.36
N ASN A 509 19.88 41.06 -4.67
CA ASN A 509 19.39 41.77 -5.86
C ASN A 509 19.65 41.05 -7.19
N HIS A 510 20.76 40.31 -7.27
CA HIS A 510 21.15 39.51 -8.43
C HIS A 510 20.59 38.08 -8.41
N LYS A 511 19.86 37.71 -7.34
CA LYS A 511 19.19 36.43 -7.08
C LYS A 511 20.03 35.22 -7.54
N PRO A 512 21.25 35.05 -7.00
CA PRO A 512 22.12 33.98 -7.44
C PRO A 512 21.42 32.65 -7.12
N LYS A 513 21.17 31.84 -8.16
CA LYS A 513 20.48 30.56 -8.04
C LYS A 513 21.08 29.54 -8.98
N TRP A 514 20.93 28.26 -8.65
CA TRP A 514 21.28 27.18 -9.57
C TRP A 514 20.31 27.15 -10.76
N ASN A 515 20.83 26.85 -11.96
CA ASN A 515 20.04 26.82 -13.20
C ASN A 515 19.07 25.62 -13.28
N GLY A 516 19.25 24.61 -12.42
CA GLY A 516 18.40 23.43 -12.35
C GLY A 516 18.09 23.05 -10.91
N ASN A 517 17.02 22.26 -10.75
CA ASN A 517 16.55 21.84 -9.43
C ASN A 517 17.31 20.63 -8.86
N ASN A 518 18.09 19.90 -9.68
CA ASN A 518 18.99 18.87 -9.17
C ASN A 518 20.39 19.45 -8.95
N VAL A 519 20.77 19.62 -7.68
CA VAL A 519 22.08 20.13 -7.28
C VAL A 519 22.96 18.95 -6.87
N THR A 520 24.00 18.67 -7.65
CA THR A 520 24.98 17.64 -7.28
C THR A 520 25.90 18.17 -6.19
N PHE A 521 26.30 17.33 -5.24
CA PHE A 521 27.27 17.71 -4.22
C PHE A 521 28.37 16.66 -4.01
N SER A 522 29.55 17.08 -3.58
CA SER A 522 30.66 16.19 -3.23
C SER A 522 31.37 16.62 -1.95
N PHE A 523 32.08 15.67 -1.33
CA PHE A 523 32.97 15.96 -0.21
C PHE A 523 34.39 16.06 -0.74
N MET A 524 35.03 17.22 -0.52
CA MET A 524 36.35 17.50 -1.09
C MET A 524 37.37 16.47 -0.61
N THR A 525 38.07 15.81 -1.53
CA THR A 525 39.23 14.95 -1.20
C THR A 525 40.55 15.73 -1.21
N GLN A 526 40.56 16.90 -1.84
CA GLN A 526 41.69 17.82 -1.88
C GLN A 526 41.19 19.25 -2.11
N LEU A 527 41.99 20.25 -1.72
CA LEU A 527 41.71 21.64 -2.07
C LEU A 527 41.92 21.88 -3.58
N PRO A 528 40.88 22.28 -4.35
CA PRO A 528 40.96 22.40 -5.81
C PRO A 528 42.08 23.33 -6.27
N THR A 529 42.55 23.15 -7.50
CA THR A 529 43.57 24.01 -8.11
C THR A 529 43.22 24.27 -9.58
N PRO A 530 42.92 25.53 -9.99
CA PRO A 530 42.91 26.76 -9.17
C PRO A 530 41.71 26.86 -8.22
N TYR A 531 41.84 27.63 -7.14
CA TYR A 531 40.76 27.94 -6.19
C TYR A 531 40.82 29.40 -5.74
N PRO A 532 39.68 30.10 -5.58
CA PRO A 532 39.66 31.48 -5.10
C PRO A 532 40.37 31.63 -3.75
N ASN A 533 41.33 32.55 -3.66
CA ASN A 533 42.12 32.81 -2.44
C ASN A 533 42.71 31.54 -1.81
N ARG A 534 43.15 30.57 -2.63
CA ARG A 534 43.64 29.26 -2.18
C ARG A 534 44.64 29.32 -1.01
N SER A 535 45.53 30.31 -1.00
CA SER A 535 46.55 30.50 0.04
C SER A 535 45.98 30.80 1.44
N TYR A 536 44.70 31.19 1.54
CA TYR A 536 44.03 31.44 2.81
C TYR A 536 43.60 30.15 3.50
N TYR A 537 43.37 29.07 2.76
CA TYR A 537 42.91 27.79 3.30
C TYR A 537 44.10 26.92 3.71
N LYS A 538 44.51 27.01 4.97
CA LYS A 538 45.58 26.21 5.59
C LYS A 538 44.99 24.96 6.24
N ASP A 539 45.80 23.92 6.47
CA ASP A 539 45.34 22.69 7.17
C ASP A 539 44.04 22.11 6.58
N PHE A 540 43.99 21.95 5.25
CA PHE A 540 42.85 21.32 4.60
C PHE A 540 42.64 19.90 5.13
N LYS A 541 41.39 19.58 5.47
CA LYS A 541 40.94 18.24 5.85
C LYS A 541 39.66 17.89 5.12
N GLU A 542 39.60 16.65 4.65
CA GLU A 542 38.35 16.08 4.19
C GLU A 542 37.34 16.06 5.35
N PHE A 543 36.06 16.18 5.01
CA PHE A 543 35.02 15.92 6.00
C PHE A 543 35.11 14.49 6.53
N ASN A 544 35.10 14.35 7.85
CA ASN A 544 35.02 13.06 8.50
C ASN A 544 33.60 12.45 8.34
N SER A 545 33.43 11.19 8.76
CA SER A 545 32.14 10.49 8.62
C SER A 545 30.97 11.20 9.32
N HIS A 546 31.23 11.87 10.45
CA HIS A 546 30.20 12.61 11.20
C HIS A 546 29.73 13.84 10.43
N GLN A 547 30.68 14.65 9.93
CA GLN A 547 30.39 15.82 9.11
C GLN A 547 29.66 15.42 7.82
N LYS A 548 30.10 14.35 7.14
CA LYS A 548 29.43 13.81 5.94
C LYS A 548 27.98 13.43 6.23
N SER A 549 27.73 12.74 7.34
CA SER A 549 26.37 12.36 7.75
C SER A 549 25.50 13.58 8.04
N ALA A 550 26.01 14.54 8.81
CA ALA A 550 25.29 15.76 9.15
C ALA A 550 24.96 16.62 7.92
N THR A 551 25.88 16.71 6.94
CA THR A 551 25.65 17.40 5.67
C THR A 551 24.47 16.81 4.90
N ARG A 552 24.39 15.47 4.80
CA ARG A 552 23.26 14.81 4.12
C ARG A 552 21.93 15.14 4.80
N VAL A 553 21.89 15.14 6.13
CA VAL A 553 20.70 15.53 6.88
C VAL A 553 20.35 16.99 6.64
N ALA A 554 21.32 17.91 6.68
CA ALA A 554 21.10 19.33 6.45
C ALA A 554 20.61 19.64 5.02
N LEU A 555 21.16 18.98 4.00
CA LEU A 555 20.68 19.05 2.62
C LEU A 555 19.25 18.50 2.49
N GLN A 556 18.94 17.39 3.18
CA GLN A 556 17.58 16.85 3.22
C GLN A 556 16.58 17.87 3.79
N LYS A 557 16.94 18.63 4.84
CA LYS A 557 16.05 19.69 5.38
C LYS A 557 15.74 20.77 4.35
N TRP A 558 16.69 21.14 3.49
CA TRP A 558 16.45 22.09 2.38
C TRP A 558 15.62 21.47 1.25
N ALA A 559 15.83 20.19 0.93
CA ALA A 559 15.04 19.48 -0.08
C ALA A 559 13.58 19.26 0.34
N GLU A 560 13.33 19.07 1.64
CA GLU A 560 11.97 18.94 2.16
C GLU A 560 11.14 20.22 1.95
N VAL A 561 11.77 21.40 1.97
CA VAL A 561 11.04 22.68 1.92
C VAL A 561 11.05 23.34 0.54
N SER A 562 11.81 22.82 -0.42
CA SER A 562 12.02 23.42 -1.74
C SER A 562 11.89 22.40 -2.86
N GLY A 563 11.70 22.86 -4.10
CA GLY A 563 11.67 22.02 -5.29
C GLY A 563 13.03 21.44 -5.69
N LEU A 564 14.03 21.48 -4.81
CA LEU A 564 15.39 21.00 -5.04
C LEU A 564 15.54 19.52 -4.69
N THR A 565 16.42 18.84 -5.43
CA THR A 565 16.95 17.50 -5.08
C THR A 565 18.47 17.56 -4.98
N PHE A 566 19.04 16.84 -4.03
CA PHE A 566 20.49 16.77 -3.84
C PHE A 566 21.05 15.39 -4.18
N THR A 567 22.02 15.35 -5.09
CA THR A 567 22.65 14.10 -5.54
C THR A 567 24.12 14.07 -5.15
N GLU A 568 24.54 13.14 -4.30
CA GLU A 568 25.95 12.96 -3.97
C GLU A 568 26.72 12.38 -5.16
N VAL A 569 27.86 12.97 -5.49
CA VAL A 569 28.78 12.51 -6.55
C VAL A 569 30.21 12.40 -6.02
N SER A 570 31.05 11.66 -6.74
CA SER A 570 32.48 11.57 -6.44
C SER A 570 33.20 12.91 -6.65
N ASP A 571 34.19 13.21 -5.81
CA ASP A 571 35.04 14.41 -5.92
C ASP A 571 36.24 14.22 -6.87
N ALA A 572 36.27 13.13 -7.65
CA ALA A 572 37.38 12.78 -8.53
C ALA A 572 37.47 13.67 -9.80
N GLY A 573 37.78 14.96 -9.63
CA GLY A 573 37.94 15.93 -10.73
C GLY A 573 37.33 17.29 -10.40
N SER A 574 36.26 17.68 -11.09
CA SER A 574 35.54 18.94 -10.85
C SER A 574 34.63 18.91 -9.61
N GLY A 575 34.34 17.71 -9.06
CA GLY A 575 33.40 17.50 -7.96
C GLY A 575 31.94 17.75 -8.34
N GLY A 576 31.07 17.84 -7.33
CA GLY A 576 29.68 18.28 -7.49
C GLY A 576 29.58 19.80 -7.70
N LEU A 577 28.38 20.28 -8.04
CA LEU A 577 28.09 21.72 -8.13
C LEU A 577 28.31 22.45 -6.79
N MET A 578 28.05 21.76 -5.67
CA MET A 578 28.29 22.22 -4.32
C MET A 578 29.32 21.30 -3.65
N ARG A 579 30.39 21.82 -3.04
CA ARG A 579 31.41 20.97 -2.39
C ARG A 579 31.62 21.34 -0.94
N PHE A 580 31.95 20.34 -0.13
CA PHE A 580 32.11 20.48 1.31
C PHE A 580 33.53 20.13 1.76
N GLY A 581 34.18 21.02 2.52
CA GLY A 581 35.54 20.84 3.00
C GLY A 581 35.82 21.55 4.32
N SER A 582 36.89 21.12 5.00
CA SER A 582 37.36 21.78 6.22
C SER A 582 38.76 22.36 6.03
N ALA A 583 39.00 23.55 6.59
CA ALA A 583 40.31 24.19 6.59
C ALA A 583 40.42 25.21 7.73
N ASN A 584 41.59 25.80 7.90
CA ASN A 584 41.83 26.97 8.74
C ASN A 584 42.13 28.19 7.86
N TRP A 585 41.19 29.12 7.80
CA TRP A 585 41.32 30.40 7.10
C TRP A 585 41.09 31.63 7.99
N GLY A 586 41.00 31.42 9.31
CA GLY A 586 40.73 32.47 10.29
C GLY A 586 39.24 32.75 10.57
N GLY A 587 38.31 32.11 9.85
CA GLY A 587 36.86 32.19 10.09
C GLY A 587 36.28 31.01 10.88
N TYR A 588 34.96 31.06 11.12
CA TYR A 588 34.21 30.00 11.81
C TYR A 588 33.60 28.99 10.82
N ALA A 589 32.78 29.49 9.90
CA ALA A 589 32.24 28.80 8.74
C ALA A 589 31.90 29.86 7.68
N HIS A 590 31.84 29.48 6.41
CA HIS A 590 31.33 30.32 5.33
C HIS A 590 30.95 29.46 4.12
N ALA A 591 30.19 30.05 3.19
CA ALA A 591 29.94 29.48 1.89
C ALA A 591 30.05 30.51 0.76
N TYR A 592 30.19 30.02 -0.47
CA TYR A 592 30.01 30.82 -1.67
C TYR A 592 28.57 30.68 -2.18
N TYR A 593 28.02 31.76 -2.74
CA TYR A 593 26.76 31.73 -3.49
C TYR A 593 26.81 30.73 -4.68
N PRO A 594 25.65 30.43 -5.34
CA PRO A 594 25.47 29.50 -6.48
C PRO A 594 26.36 29.62 -7.76
N GLN A 595 27.64 29.94 -7.64
CA GLN A 595 28.65 29.92 -8.72
C GLN A 595 29.63 28.77 -8.51
N THR A 596 30.10 28.61 -7.28
CA THR A 596 30.83 27.42 -6.82
C THR A 596 30.10 26.69 -5.71
N GLY A 597 29.25 27.37 -4.94
CA GLY A 597 28.46 26.76 -3.86
C GLY A 597 29.27 26.18 -2.71
N ASP A 598 30.60 26.31 -2.70
CA ASP A 598 31.42 25.56 -1.76
C ASP A 598 31.18 26.01 -0.32
N VAL A 599 31.01 25.04 0.58
CA VAL A 599 30.75 25.23 2.01
C VAL A 599 31.98 24.80 2.82
N TRP A 600 32.46 25.68 3.69
CA TRP A 600 33.66 25.48 4.49
C TRP A 600 33.38 25.49 5.98
N LEU A 601 33.90 24.49 6.71
CA LEU A 601 33.88 24.43 8.18
C LEU A 601 35.29 24.52 8.76
N SER A 602 35.47 25.34 9.80
CA SER A 602 36.80 25.61 10.36
C SER A 602 37.39 24.40 11.09
N THR A 603 38.63 24.03 10.78
CA THR A 603 39.36 22.95 11.47
C THR A 603 39.76 23.30 12.91
N THR A 604 39.69 24.57 13.29
CA THR A 604 40.01 25.03 14.65
C THR A 604 38.84 24.84 15.62
N SER A 605 37.64 24.53 15.12
CA SER A 605 36.45 24.25 15.94
C SER A 605 36.23 22.75 16.13
N SER A 606 36.47 22.26 17.35
CA SER A 606 36.19 20.87 17.71
C SER A 606 34.70 20.51 17.59
N GLY A 607 33.81 21.48 17.81
CA GLY A 607 32.36 21.30 17.68
C GLY A 607 31.90 21.13 16.22
N LEU A 608 32.42 21.93 15.28
CA LEU A 608 32.15 21.75 13.85
C LEU A 608 32.77 20.46 13.28
N THR A 609 33.75 19.91 13.99
CA THR A 609 34.40 18.63 13.63
C THR A 609 33.63 17.43 14.16
N ASN A 610 33.15 17.49 15.41
CA ASN A 610 32.68 16.30 16.15
C ASN A 610 31.26 16.40 16.72
N ASN A 611 30.57 17.53 16.63
CA ASN A 611 29.29 17.76 17.32
C ASN A 611 28.23 18.45 16.44
N LEU A 612 28.03 17.96 15.21
CA LEU A 612 26.98 18.42 14.29
C LEU A 612 25.65 17.67 14.49
N THR A 613 25.08 17.76 15.69
CA THR A 613 23.81 17.09 16.05
C THR A 613 22.64 18.07 15.91
N GLU A 614 21.52 17.63 15.34
CA GLU A 614 20.28 18.43 15.27
C GLU A 614 19.93 19.04 16.64
N GLY A 615 19.50 20.30 16.62
CA GLY A 615 19.11 21.07 17.80
C GLY A 615 20.24 21.90 18.42
N ASN A 616 21.49 21.71 18.00
CA ASN A 616 22.63 22.48 18.51
C ASN A 616 23.12 23.56 17.53
N TYR A 617 24.02 24.42 18.01
CA TYR A 617 24.55 25.55 17.23
C TYR A 617 25.36 25.12 16.00
N TYR A 618 26.13 24.04 16.11
CA TYR A 618 27.01 23.59 15.03
C TYR A 618 26.21 23.05 13.84
N PHE A 619 25.16 22.27 14.11
CA PHE A 619 24.26 21.82 13.05
C PHE A 619 23.50 22.99 12.42
N LYS A 620 23.03 23.96 13.22
CA LYS A 620 22.45 25.22 12.73
C LYS A 620 23.40 25.93 11.77
N THR A 621 24.69 26.05 12.13
CA THR A 621 25.72 26.66 11.26
C THR A 621 25.80 25.94 9.92
N LEU A 622 25.80 24.61 9.90
CA LEU A 622 25.83 23.85 8.64
C LEU A 622 24.60 24.13 7.77
N VAL A 623 23.39 24.14 8.35
CA VAL A 623 22.15 24.46 7.60
C VAL A 623 22.19 25.90 7.06
N HIS A 624 22.71 26.85 7.87
CA HIS A 624 22.91 28.25 7.51
C HIS A 624 23.87 28.40 6.31
N GLU A 625 25.05 27.79 6.35
CA GLU A 625 26.01 27.90 5.24
C GLU A 625 25.48 27.27 3.94
N ILE A 626 24.70 26.18 4.05
CA ILE A 626 24.02 25.62 2.88
C ILE A 626 23.00 26.63 2.33
N GLY A 627 22.29 27.39 3.18
CA GLY A 627 21.39 28.47 2.74
C GLY A 627 22.09 29.48 1.83
N HIS A 628 23.30 29.92 2.20
CA HIS A 628 24.15 30.76 1.33
C HIS A 628 24.52 30.07 0.03
N ALA A 629 24.94 28.80 0.08
CA ALA A 629 25.26 28.01 -1.11
C ALA A 629 24.06 27.74 -2.04
N LEU A 630 22.84 27.94 -1.54
CA LEU A 630 21.59 27.89 -2.31
C LEU A 630 21.13 29.26 -2.81
N GLY A 631 21.70 30.35 -2.33
CA GLY A 631 21.39 31.71 -2.81
C GLY A 631 20.75 32.65 -1.79
N LEU A 632 20.62 32.24 -0.53
CA LEU A 632 20.06 33.09 0.52
C LEU A 632 21.12 34.00 1.15
N GLU A 633 20.75 35.22 1.51
CA GLU A 633 21.62 36.15 2.24
C GLU A 633 21.21 36.32 3.71
N HIS A 634 22.01 37.08 4.45
CA HIS A 634 21.60 37.53 5.77
C HIS A 634 20.43 38.53 5.66
N PRO A 635 19.48 38.52 6.60
CA PRO A 635 18.32 39.43 6.60
C PRO A 635 18.63 40.92 6.84
N GLY A 636 19.91 41.31 6.88
CA GLY A 636 20.40 42.66 7.14
C GLY A 636 21.81 42.88 6.58
N ASP A 637 22.26 44.15 6.50
CA ASP A 637 23.60 44.52 6.03
C ASP A 637 24.69 44.24 7.09
N TYR A 638 25.01 42.96 7.26
CA TYR A 638 26.10 42.51 8.12
C TYR A 638 26.73 41.22 7.60
N ASN A 639 28.01 41.04 7.94
CA ASN A 639 28.74 39.79 7.71
C ASN A 639 29.69 39.56 8.89
N GLY A 640 29.61 38.41 9.54
CA GLY A 640 30.22 38.16 10.86
C GLY A 640 29.99 39.28 11.89
N ASN A 641 31.09 39.80 12.43
CA ASN A 641 31.11 40.93 13.38
C ASN A 641 31.25 42.31 12.71
N THR A 642 31.28 42.37 11.38
CA THR A 642 31.43 43.64 10.63
C THR A 642 30.08 44.16 10.15
N LYS A 643 29.82 45.45 10.43
CA LYS A 643 28.76 46.22 9.75
C LYS A 643 29.25 46.62 8.36
N GLY A 644 28.40 46.50 7.34
CA GLY A 644 28.80 46.71 5.95
C GLY A 644 29.51 45.48 5.42
N GLY A 645 28.79 44.67 4.65
CA GLY A 645 29.27 43.40 4.09
C GLY A 645 28.17 42.52 3.48
N GLY A 646 26.89 42.91 3.65
CA GLY A 646 25.79 42.46 2.81
C GLY A 646 25.70 43.30 1.52
N GLN A 647 24.73 43.03 0.65
CA GLN A 647 24.52 43.90 -0.52
C GLN A 647 24.09 45.31 -0.10
N THR A 648 24.36 46.33 -0.90
CA THR A 648 24.03 47.73 -0.59
C THR A 648 22.53 48.06 -0.67
N ASP A 649 21.69 47.10 -1.05
CA ASP A 649 20.34 47.39 -1.50
C ASP A 649 19.28 46.46 -0.89
N ALA A 650 18.26 47.12 -0.37
CA ALA A 650 17.02 46.64 0.24
C ALA A 650 16.17 45.69 -0.65
N PRO A 651 15.24 44.92 -0.05
CA PRO A 651 14.73 45.05 1.32
C PRO A 651 15.40 44.14 2.35
N TYR A 652 15.56 44.66 3.58
CA TYR A 652 15.97 43.90 4.76
C TYR A 652 14.80 43.64 5.69
N LEU A 653 14.90 42.61 6.53
CA LEU A 653 13.91 42.41 7.60
C LEU A 653 13.99 43.57 8.60
N PRO A 654 12.85 44.05 9.11
CA PRO A 654 12.85 44.93 10.27
C PRO A 654 13.62 44.30 11.44
N LYS A 655 14.30 45.13 12.24
CA LYS A 655 15.13 44.66 13.37
C LYS A 655 14.41 43.70 14.34
N ALA A 656 13.09 43.84 14.49
CA ALA A 656 12.29 42.95 15.34
C ALA A 656 12.15 41.53 14.79
N LEU A 657 12.29 41.36 13.47
CA LEU A 657 12.12 40.10 12.74
C LEU A 657 13.47 39.49 12.29
N ASP A 658 14.53 40.30 12.21
CA ASP A 658 15.90 39.81 12.02
C ASP A 658 16.41 39.13 13.31
N ASN A 659 16.02 37.86 13.47
CA ASN A 659 16.53 36.99 14.51
C ASN A 659 16.37 35.51 14.11
N ARG A 660 17.10 34.63 14.81
CA ARG A 660 17.18 33.18 14.58
C ARG A 660 15.86 32.42 14.69
N HIS A 661 14.80 33.08 15.16
CA HIS A 661 13.48 32.47 15.26
C HIS A 661 12.71 32.53 13.94
N TYR A 662 12.90 33.59 13.16
CA TYR A 662 12.25 33.78 11.86
C TYR A 662 13.12 33.32 10.69
N SER A 663 14.45 33.43 10.83
CA SER A 663 15.41 33.01 9.81
C SER A 663 16.68 32.42 10.44
N ILE A 664 17.07 31.23 10.00
CA ILE A 664 18.35 30.61 10.33
C ILE A 664 19.54 31.40 9.78
N MET A 665 19.29 32.26 8.79
CA MET A 665 20.27 33.20 8.22
C MET A 665 20.61 34.35 9.18
N SER A 666 19.82 34.59 10.24
CA SER A 666 20.13 35.64 11.21
C SER A 666 21.25 35.26 12.20
N TYR A 667 22.01 36.28 12.62
CA TYR A 667 22.95 36.18 13.73
C TYR A 667 22.39 36.57 15.08
N TYR A 668 21.23 37.22 15.13
CA TYR A 668 20.68 37.72 16.37
C TYR A 668 19.78 36.68 17.07
N ASN A 669 19.87 36.63 18.39
CA ASN A 669 18.93 35.83 19.18
C ASN A 669 17.57 36.54 19.23
N SER A 670 16.49 35.75 19.31
CA SER A 670 15.15 36.29 19.47
C SER A 670 14.88 36.69 20.91
N SER A 671 14.21 37.84 21.10
CA SER A 671 13.57 38.17 22.37
C SER A 671 12.29 37.35 22.62
N GLU A 672 11.69 36.78 21.57
CA GLU A 672 10.46 35.99 21.65
C GLU A 672 10.71 34.53 22.07
N TYR A 673 11.81 33.91 21.62
CA TYR A 673 12.26 32.59 22.07
C TYR A 673 13.77 32.47 22.10
N HIS A 674 14.34 32.41 23.31
CA HIS A 674 15.74 32.06 23.52
C HIS A 674 15.87 31.12 24.71
N VAL A 675 16.38 29.92 24.44
CA VAL A 675 16.85 28.96 25.45
C VAL A 675 18.29 28.63 25.08
N SER A 676 19.22 28.83 26.03
CA SER A 676 20.63 28.57 25.78
C SER A 676 20.84 27.11 25.36
N GLY A 677 21.62 26.90 24.30
CA GLY A 677 21.88 25.55 23.77
C GLY A 677 20.80 24.98 22.86
N VAL A 678 19.70 25.69 22.61
CA VAL A 678 18.60 25.23 21.74
C VAL A 678 18.59 26.04 20.45
N TYR A 679 18.72 25.35 19.33
CA TYR A 679 18.78 25.96 18.00
C TYR A 679 17.86 25.24 17.02
N ALA A 680 17.42 25.97 15.99
CA ALA A 680 16.62 25.42 14.93
C ALA A 680 17.36 24.30 14.19
N SER A 681 16.63 23.23 13.87
CA SER A 681 17.14 22.10 13.07
C SER A 681 16.63 22.12 11.63
N THR A 682 15.75 23.07 11.30
CA THR A 682 15.15 23.24 9.98
C THR A 682 15.44 24.66 9.48
N PRO A 683 15.34 24.92 8.17
CA PRO A 683 15.02 26.24 7.68
C PRO A 683 13.80 26.80 8.46
N MET A 684 13.87 28.08 8.83
CA MET A 684 12.80 28.77 9.56
C MET A 684 11.84 29.46 8.60
N LEU A 685 10.75 30.01 9.13
CA LEU A 685 9.60 30.50 8.36
C LEU A 685 9.97 31.34 7.12
N TYR A 686 10.86 32.34 7.27
CA TYR A 686 11.25 33.20 6.14
C TYR A 686 12.31 32.56 5.24
N ASP A 687 13.12 31.64 5.76
CA ASP A 687 14.04 30.86 4.94
C ASP A 687 13.26 29.97 3.97
N VAL A 688 12.17 29.36 4.45
CA VAL A 688 11.25 28.55 3.64
C VAL A 688 10.59 29.41 2.55
N ALA A 689 10.05 30.58 2.92
CA ALA A 689 9.44 31.48 1.95
C ALA A 689 10.43 31.90 0.84
N ALA A 690 11.64 32.30 1.22
CA ALA A 690 12.68 32.74 0.30
C ALA A 690 13.17 31.60 -0.63
N ILE A 691 13.43 30.40 -0.08
CA ILE A 691 13.91 29.28 -0.89
C ILE A 691 12.84 28.76 -1.86
N GLN A 692 11.57 28.76 -1.45
CA GLN A 692 10.44 28.41 -2.32
C GLN A 692 10.26 29.44 -3.43
N LYS A 693 10.53 30.72 -3.18
CA LYS A 693 10.53 31.75 -4.22
C LYS A 693 11.64 31.54 -5.27
N LEU A 694 12.79 30.98 -4.89
CA LEU A 694 13.88 30.69 -5.84
C LEU A 694 13.67 29.40 -6.66
N TYR A 695 13.19 28.34 -6.01
CA TYR A 695 13.22 26.98 -6.55
C TYR A 695 11.84 26.27 -6.60
N GLY A 696 10.77 26.92 -6.16
CA GLY A 696 9.45 26.32 -5.96
C GLY A 696 9.35 25.57 -4.63
N ALA A 697 8.12 25.26 -4.22
CA ALA A 697 7.85 24.39 -3.06
C ALA A 697 7.96 22.91 -3.42
N ASN A 698 8.34 22.08 -2.45
CA ASN A 698 8.24 20.63 -2.59
C ASN A 698 6.78 20.21 -2.48
N THR A 699 6.20 19.68 -3.55
CA THR A 699 4.78 19.26 -3.59
C THR A 699 4.54 17.82 -3.14
N SER A 700 5.57 17.14 -2.63
CA SER A 700 5.52 15.74 -2.19
C SER A 700 5.92 15.54 -0.73
N VAL A 701 6.35 16.61 -0.06
CA VAL A 701 6.78 16.54 1.34
C VAL A 701 5.57 16.26 2.24
N ARG A 702 5.56 15.08 2.85
CA ARG A 702 4.51 14.67 3.81
C ARG A 702 3.07 14.73 3.26
N ALA A 703 2.89 14.56 1.95
CA ALA A 703 1.62 14.78 1.21
C ALA A 703 0.40 13.89 1.57
N GLY A 704 0.43 13.14 2.67
CA GLY A 704 -0.74 12.45 3.23
C GLY A 704 -0.79 12.64 4.73
N ASP A 705 -1.87 12.19 5.38
CA ASP A 705 -2.14 12.50 6.80
C ASP A 705 -0.95 12.25 7.74
N THR A 706 -0.48 13.33 8.34
CA THR A 706 0.76 13.42 9.12
C THR A 706 0.49 13.92 10.54
N ARG A 707 1.04 13.21 11.53
CA ARG A 707 1.02 13.64 12.95
C ARG A 707 2.32 14.34 13.32
N TYR A 708 2.20 15.56 13.84
CA TYR A 708 3.26 16.36 14.44
C TYR A 708 3.11 16.38 15.96
N GLY A 709 4.21 16.33 16.71
CA GLY A 709 4.21 16.29 18.16
C GLY A 709 4.31 14.88 18.74
N VAL A 710 3.55 14.58 19.81
CA VAL A 710 3.70 13.32 20.55
C VAL A 710 3.28 12.13 19.68
N GLY A 711 4.17 11.14 19.57
CA GLY A 711 3.99 9.97 18.71
C GLY A 711 4.04 10.29 17.20
N GLY A 712 4.48 11.49 16.83
CA GLY A 712 4.50 11.99 15.45
C GLY A 712 5.79 11.72 14.67
N THR A 713 5.84 12.30 13.47
CA THR A 713 6.90 12.19 12.46
C THR A 713 8.29 12.48 13.01
N ALA A 714 9.29 11.71 12.55
CA ALA A 714 10.69 11.92 12.88
C ALA A 714 11.13 13.37 12.57
N GLY A 715 11.81 14.01 13.52
CA GLY A 715 12.16 15.44 13.45
C GLY A 715 11.10 16.39 14.02
N PHE A 716 9.85 15.94 14.15
CA PHE A 716 8.75 16.66 14.80
C PHE A 716 8.14 15.88 15.97
N SER A 717 8.87 14.89 16.49
CA SER A 717 8.48 14.15 17.69
C SER A 717 8.88 14.93 18.94
N TRP A 718 7.89 15.51 19.61
CA TRP A 718 8.10 16.41 20.74
C TRP A 718 7.80 15.72 22.07
N THR A 719 8.41 16.23 23.13
CA THR A 719 8.15 15.77 24.51
C THR A 719 8.11 16.98 25.43
N GLU A 720 7.29 16.90 26.48
CA GLU A 720 6.93 18.04 27.34
C GLU A 720 8.11 18.80 27.97
N ASN A 721 9.23 18.11 28.17
CA ASN A 721 10.42 18.65 28.84
C ASN A 721 11.59 18.89 27.89
N LYS A 722 11.40 18.74 26.58
CA LYS A 722 12.42 19.02 25.57
C LYS A 722 12.10 20.34 24.88
N HIS A 723 13.11 21.18 24.74
CA HIS A 723 13.04 22.39 23.93
C HIS A 723 13.39 22.08 22.47
N PHE A 724 12.67 22.70 21.55
CA PHE A 724 12.86 22.52 20.11
C PHE A 724 12.39 23.78 19.39
N VAL A 725 12.96 24.03 18.21
CA VAL A 725 12.58 25.13 17.33
C VAL A 725 12.54 24.59 15.90
N SER A 726 11.41 24.75 15.21
CA SER A 726 11.21 24.16 13.88
C SER A 726 10.12 24.88 13.09
N THR A 727 10.14 24.73 11.77
CA THR A 727 9.05 25.10 10.86
C THR A 727 8.47 23.84 10.23
N ILE A 728 7.15 23.70 10.28
CA ILE A 728 6.39 22.66 9.61
C ILE A 728 6.16 23.10 8.17
N VAL A 729 6.50 22.20 7.23
CA VAL A 729 6.10 22.29 5.83
C VAL A 729 5.35 21.02 5.51
N ASP A 730 4.13 21.14 5.05
CA ASP A 730 3.33 20.04 4.54
C ASP A 730 2.77 20.42 3.17
N SER A 731 2.69 19.44 2.27
CA SER A 731 2.17 19.61 0.91
C SER A 731 0.79 18.99 0.70
N GLY A 732 0.24 18.29 1.69
CA GLY A 732 -1.12 17.81 1.66
C GLY A 732 -1.42 16.69 2.65
N GLY A 733 -2.69 16.38 2.78
CA GLY A 733 -3.24 15.61 3.88
C GLY A 733 -4.59 16.24 4.20
N ALA A 734 -5.58 15.47 4.64
CA ALA A 734 -6.85 16.04 5.11
C ALA A 734 -7.06 15.75 6.61
N GLY A 735 -6.07 15.12 7.23
CA GLY A 735 -6.05 14.75 8.62
C GLY A 735 -4.74 15.07 9.31
N ASP A 736 -3.99 16.04 8.80
CA ASP A 736 -2.75 16.49 9.43
C ASP A 736 -3.07 17.07 10.81
N ILE A 737 -2.27 16.70 11.81
CA ILE A 737 -2.54 17.06 13.20
C ILE A 737 -1.29 17.53 13.92
N ILE A 738 -1.38 18.66 14.61
CA ILE A 738 -0.43 19.05 15.65
C ILE A 738 -1.00 18.59 17.00
N SER A 739 -0.33 17.65 17.66
CA SER A 739 -0.83 17.05 18.90
C SER A 739 0.24 16.96 19.97
N VAL A 740 -0.07 17.48 21.16
CA VAL A 740 0.72 17.20 22.38
C VAL A 740 0.17 16.01 23.16
N GLY A 741 -1.06 15.61 22.90
CA GLY A 741 -1.74 14.46 23.49
C GLY A 741 -2.17 14.71 24.95
N PRO A 742 -3.15 13.93 25.44
CA PRO A 742 -3.89 14.23 26.67
C PRO A 742 -3.06 14.18 27.95
N SER A 743 -1.87 13.57 27.91
CA SER A 743 -0.97 13.48 29.08
C SER A 743 -0.02 14.67 29.24
N TRP A 744 -0.05 15.64 28.34
CA TRP A 744 0.79 16.84 28.38
C TRP A 744 0.20 17.88 29.33
N ARG A 745 0.85 18.18 30.45
CA ARG A 745 0.25 18.93 31.57
C ARG A 745 0.41 20.44 31.45
N LYS A 746 1.38 20.90 30.66
CA LYS A 746 1.66 22.33 30.48
C LYS A 746 0.75 22.91 29.41
N SER A 747 0.15 24.06 29.71
CA SER A 747 -0.57 24.87 28.73
C SER A 747 0.21 25.08 27.44
N VAL A 748 -0.44 24.87 26.30
CA VAL A 748 0.08 25.14 24.97
C VAL A 748 -0.76 26.17 24.22
N TYR A 749 -0.11 26.87 23.31
CA TYR A 749 -0.79 27.68 22.30
C TYR A 749 -0.51 27.05 20.94
N ILE A 750 -1.54 26.51 20.30
CA ILE A 750 -1.44 25.92 18.96
C ILE A 750 -2.22 26.81 18.00
N ASP A 751 -1.54 27.27 16.95
CA ASP A 751 -2.06 28.15 15.91
C ASP A 751 -1.83 27.49 14.56
N LEU A 752 -2.91 26.98 13.95
CA LEU A 752 -2.87 26.21 12.70
C LEU A 752 -2.75 27.09 11.46
N ARG A 753 -2.80 28.42 11.60
CA ARG A 753 -2.72 29.34 10.46
C ARG A 753 -1.31 29.35 9.89
N GLN A 754 -1.22 29.31 8.56
CA GLN A 754 0.04 29.49 7.84
C GLN A 754 0.75 30.79 8.23
N GLY A 755 2.08 30.75 8.30
CA GLY A 755 2.89 31.89 8.74
C GLY A 755 2.85 32.19 10.25
N ARG A 756 2.15 31.37 11.04
CA ARG A 756 2.04 31.55 12.49
C ARG A 756 2.95 30.63 13.26
N PHE A 757 3.16 31.04 14.51
CA PHE A 757 3.91 30.29 15.48
C PHE A 757 3.01 29.83 16.61
N SER A 758 3.18 28.56 16.96
CA SER A 758 2.69 27.94 18.16
C SER A 758 3.74 28.02 19.28
N ALA A 759 3.30 27.92 20.53
CA ALA A 759 4.14 27.78 21.71
C ALA A 759 3.86 26.42 22.36
N ILE A 760 4.73 25.44 22.07
CA ILE A 760 4.55 24.01 22.39
C ILE A 760 5.71 23.52 23.28
N SER A 761 6.17 24.35 24.22
CA SER A 761 7.12 23.90 25.25
C SER A 761 7.06 24.78 26.49
N GLY A 762 7.32 24.17 27.65
CA GLY A 762 7.25 24.87 28.93
C GLY A 762 8.42 25.79 29.19
N VAL A 763 8.20 27.10 29.09
CA VAL A 763 8.70 28.00 30.13
C VAL A 763 7.48 28.32 30.99
N ALA A 764 7.46 27.82 32.22
CA ALA A 764 6.46 28.24 33.19
C ALA A 764 6.68 29.73 33.49
N ASP A 765 5.80 30.60 33.00
CA ASP A 765 5.73 31.98 33.50
C ASP A 765 4.91 31.96 34.80
N THR A 766 5.56 31.55 35.89
CA THR A 766 4.97 31.69 37.23
C THR A 766 5.08 33.15 37.66
N THR A 767 4.08 33.96 37.33
CA THR A 767 3.90 35.24 38.02
C THR A 767 3.32 35.00 39.42
N LYS A 768 3.69 35.86 40.38
CA LYS A 768 3.47 35.71 41.83
C LYS A 768 2.00 35.69 42.31
N SER A 769 1.01 35.66 41.41
CA SER A 769 -0.42 35.70 41.77
C SER A 769 -1.19 34.38 41.59
N GLY A 770 -0.56 33.31 41.09
CA GLY A 770 -1.25 32.02 40.91
C GLY A 770 -2.31 31.99 39.79
N GLU A 771 -2.50 33.09 39.05
CA GLU A 771 -3.22 33.09 37.78
C GLU A 771 -2.29 32.63 36.65
N GLN A 772 -2.57 31.47 36.06
CA GLN A 772 -2.02 31.12 34.76
C GLN A 772 -2.72 32.00 33.71
N LYS A 773 -2.10 33.11 33.32
CA LYS A 773 -2.53 33.78 32.09
C LYS A 773 -2.27 32.83 30.93
N ALA A 774 -3.34 32.43 30.24
CA ALA A 774 -3.21 31.99 28.87
C ALA A 774 -2.39 33.05 28.12
N VAL A 775 -1.48 32.59 27.26
CA VAL A 775 -0.58 33.39 26.41
C VAL A 775 0.76 33.80 27.05
N SER A 776 1.84 33.26 26.46
CA SER A 776 3.24 33.76 26.41
C SER A 776 4.31 32.75 26.87
N GLY A 777 4.36 31.59 26.22
CA GLY A 777 5.37 30.56 26.47
C GLY A 777 6.43 30.45 25.39
N LYS A 778 6.90 31.57 24.80
CA LYS A 778 7.88 31.64 23.72
C LYS A 778 7.50 30.81 22.45
N LYS A 779 7.28 31.49 21.33
CA LYS A 779 6.99 30.89 20.02
C LYS A 779 8.10 29.92 19.61
N ASN A 780 7.80 28.69 19.19
CA ASN A 780 8.86 27.72 18.86
C ASN A 780 8.56 26.79 17.67
N VAL A 781 7.30 26.65 17.28
CA VAL A 781 6.91 25.89 16.08
C VAL A 781 6.21 26.81 15.11
N ALA A 782 6.75 26.99 13.91
CA ALA A 782 6.08 27.72 12.84
C ALA A 782 5.33 26.78 11.89
N ILE A 783 4.32 27.28 11.21
CA ILE A 783 3.75 26.67 10.00
C ILE A 783 4.16 27.53 8.81
N ALA A 784 4.74 26.93 7.78
CA ALA A 784 5.16 27.67 6.59
C ALA A 784 3.98 28.25 5.80
N TYR A 785 4.25 29.26 4.99
CA TYR A 785 3.25 29.79 4.05
C TYR A 785 2.87 28.72 3.01
N GLY A 786 1.58 28.65 2.68
CA GLY A 786 1.02 27.64 1.78
C GLY A 786 0.83 26.25 2.40
N THR A 787 1.25 26.02 3.64
CA THR A 787 0.97 24.77 4.37
C THR A 787 -0.33 24.89 5.16
N ILE A 788 -1.21 23.91 4.99
CA ILE A 788 -2.47 23.76 5.74
C ILE A 788 -2.31 22.58 6.69
N ILE A 789 -2.81 22.72 7.92
CA ILE A 789 -2.89 21.64 8.92
C ILE A 789 -4.32 21.64 9.44
N GLU A 790 -5.02 20.51 9.37
CA GLU A 790 -6.47 20.49 9.63
C GLU A 790 -6.81 20.36 11.11
N ARG A 791 -5.92 19.82 11.94
CA ARG A 791 -6.26 19.40 13.30
C ARG A 791 -5.27 19.86 14.36
N ALA A 792 -5.78 20.13 15.56
CA ALA A 792 -4.98 20.37 16.75
C ALA A 792 -5.51 19.58 17.95
N GLU A 793 -4.60 19.05 18.75
CA GLU A 793 -4.92 18.36 20.01
C GLU A 793 -4.03 18.90 21.13
N GLY A 794 -4.68 19.54 22.12
CA GLY A 794 -4.13 19.97 23.40
C GLY A 794 -3.83 18.81 24.34
N GLY A 795 -3.49 19.14 25.58
CA GLY A 795 -3.14 18.23 26.65
C GLY A 795 -4.09 18.32 27.84
N SER A 796 -3.56 18.17 29.04
CA SER A 796 -4.29 18.39 30.30
C SER A 796 -4.03 19.79 30.89
N GLY A 797 -3.54 20.73 30.07
CA GLY A 797 -3.20 22.10 30.45
C GLY A 797 -4.37 23.05 30.24
N HIS A 798 -4.17 24.35 30.41
CA HIS A 798 -5.14 25.36 29.95
C HIS A 798 -4.71 25.85 28.58
N ASP A 799 -5.22 25.21 27.53
CA ASP A 799 -4.71 25.33 26.19
C ASP A 799 -5.48 26.36 25.38
N LYS A 800 -4.81 26.91 24.37
CA LYS A 800 -5.45 27.77 23.38
C LYS A 800 -5.17 27.23 22.00
N LEU A 801 -6.24 26.81 21.31
CA LEU A 801 -6.21 26.22 19.99
C LEU A 801 -6.89 27.16 19.00
N VAL A 802 -6.20 27.50 17.93
CA VAL A 802 -6.68 28.37 16.86
C VAL A 802 -6.57 27.60 15.55
N GLY A 803 -7.70 27.32 14.91
CA GLY A 803 -7.75 26.75 13.57
C GLY A 803 -7.42 27.78 12.49
N ASN A 804 -7.67 27.42 11.24
CA ASN A 804 -7.27 28.16 10.05
C ASN A 804 -8.45 28.30 9.07
N GLU A 805 -8.20 28.27 7.78
CA GLU A 805 -9.21 28.37 6.73
C GLU A 805 -9.83 27.05 6.25
N ALA A 806 -9.35 25.92 6.79
CA ALA A 806 -9.88 24.59 6.50
C ALA A 806 -10.94 24.17 7.53
N ASP A 807 -11.73 23.14 7.21
CA ASP A 807 -12.63 22.53 8.18
C ASP A 807 -11.79 21.83 9.28
N ASN A 808 -11.69 22.44 10.46
CA ASN A 808 -10.78 22.00 11.50
C ASN A 808 -11.40 21.05 12.52
N GLY A 809 -10.56 20.16 13.07
CA GLY A 809 -10.87 19.38 14.27
C GLY A 809 -9.98 19.81 15.43
N LEU A 810 -10.57 20.41 16.47
CA LEU A 810 -9.83 20.92 17.63
C LEU A 810 -10.24 20.18 18.91
N TRP A 811 -9.28 19.58 19.61
CA TRP A 811 -9.48 18.88 20.88
C TRP A 811 -8.70 19.58 22.00
N GLY A 812 -9.41 20.20 22.95
CA GLY A 812 -8.83 20.79 24.17
C GLY A 812 -8.28 19.70 25.10
N ASN A 813 -9.11 18.68 25.37
CA ASN A 813 -8.92 17.57 26.30
C ASN A 813 -9.26 17.92 27.76
N ASP A 814 -8.28 18.00 28.66
CA ASP A 814 -8.52 18.27 30.09
C ASP A 814 -8.01 19.68 30.39
N GLY A 815 -8.71 20.44 31.24
CA GLY A 815 -8.35 21.80 31.60
C GLY A 815 -9.28 22.83 30.96
N ASN A 816 -9.19 24.09 31.41
CA ASN A 816 -9.99 25.18 30.87
C ASN A 816 -9.38 25.71 29.57
N ASP A 817 -9.90 25.25 28.45
CA ASP A 817 -9.34 25.50 27.12
C ASP A 817 -10.06 26.62 26.38
N THR A 818 -9.36 27.25 25.43
CA THR A 818 -9.95 28.21 24.49
C THR A 818 -9.81 27.71 23.06
N LEU A 819 -10.94 27.41 22.42
CA LEU A 819 -10.99 26.87 21.07
C LEU A 819 -11.58 27.93 20.11
N ILE A 820 -10.81 28.27 19.08
CA ILE A 820 -11.21 29.19 18.01
C ILE A 820 -11.13 28.39 16.71
N GLY A 821 -12.27 28.01 16.13
CA GLY A 821 -12.33 27.27 14.86
C GLY A 821 -11.65 28.03 13.73
N GLY A 822 -12.07 29.27 13.51
CA GLY A 822 -11.56 30.07 12.39
C GLY A 822 -12.52 29.98 11.21
N ILE A 823 -12.01 30.07 9.99
CA ILE A 823 -12.89 30.02 8.82
C ILE A 823 -13.01 28.56 8.37
N GLY A 824 -14.22 28.05 8.20
CA GLY A 824 -14.44 26.64 7.91
C GLY A 824 -15.73 26.16 8.55
N ASN A 825 -16.08 24.89 8.37
CA ASN A 825 -17.07 24.23 9.21
C ASN A 825 -16.31 23.37 10.22
N ASP A 826 -16.08 23.94 11.39
CA ASP A 826 -15.17 23.35 12.37
C ASP A 826 -15.90 22.41 13.33
N THR A 827 -15.18 21.42 13.87
CA THR A 827 -15.66 20.58 14.97
C THR A 827 -14.76 20.76 16.18
N LEU A 828 -15.35 21.26 17.25
CA LEU A 828 -14.67 21.69 18.46
C LEU A 828 -15.06 20.79 19.64
N TYR A 829 -14.05 20.29 20.35
CA TYR A 829 -14.20 19.43 21.51
C TYR A 829 -13.39 20.03 22.66
N GLY A 830 -14.04 20.75 23.59
CA GLY A 830 -13.39 21.31 24.77
C GLY A 830 -12.92 20.18 25.67
N GLY A 831 -13.87 19.35 26.11
CA GLY A 831 -13.56 18.17 26.91
C GLY A 831 -13.87 18.45 28.37
N ARG A 832 -12.95 18.08 29.28
CA ARG A 832 -13.19 18.25 30.72
C ARG A 832 -12.58 19.57 31.18
N GLY A 833 -13.41 20.53 31.55
CA GLY A 833 -12.92 21.82 32.03
C GLY A 833 -14.03 22.85 32.04
N ASN A 834 -13.70 24.11 32.22
CA ASN A 834 -14.59 25.21 31.84
C ASN A 834 -14.02 25.81 30.56
N ASP A 835 -14.56 25.40 29.43
CA ASP A 835 -14.01 25.68 28.11
C ASP A 835 -14.66 26.92 27.48
N THR A 836 -13.92 27.57 26.60
CA THR A 836 -14.40 28.75 25.86
C THR A 836 -14.27 28.53 24.37
N TYR A 837 -15.40 28.47 23.68
CA TYR A 837 -15.49 28.42 22.23
C TYR A 837 -15.74 29.80 21.71
N ARG A 838 -14.89 30.27 20.81
CA ARG A 838 -15.02 31.62 20.27
C ARG A 838 -15.21 31.59 18.77
N TYR A 839 -16.39 32.05 18.37
CA TYR A 839 -16.88 32.12 17.01
C TYR A 839 -16.92 33.57 16.53
N THR A 840 -16.45 33.83 15.31
CA THR A 840 -16.61 35.13 14.65
C THR A 840 -17.62 35.00 13.52
N LEU A 841 -18.54 35.95 13.39
CA LEU A 841 -19.52 35.93 12.30
C LEU A 841 -18.82 35.83 10.93
N GLY A 842 -19.18 34.80 10.16
CA GLY A 842 -18.58 34.51 8.85
C GLY A 842 -17.51 33.41 8.86
N ASP A 843 -17.25 32.80 10.01
CA ASP A 843 -16.38 31.63 10.18
C ASP A 843 -16.93 30.43 9.41
N GLY A 844 -18.19 30.07 9.64
CA GLY A 844 -18.92 29.05 8.89
C GLY A 844 -20.00 28.38 9.73
N ASN A 845 -20.22 27.08 9.55
CA ASN A 845 -21.16 26.31 10.36
C ASN A 845 -20.40 25.34 11.27
N ASP A 846 -20.21 25.73 12.51
CA ASP A 846 -19.38 24.99 13.45
C ASP A 846 -20.21 24.09 14.36
N VAL A 847 -19.56 23.05 14.88
CA VAL A 847 -20.16 22.06 15.79
C VAL A 847 -19.33 21.99 17.08
N ILE A 848 -19.99 22.15 18.24
CA ILE A 848 -19.43 21.81 19.56
C ILE A 848 -19.96 20.43 19.96
N ASP A 849 -19.05 19.57 20.42
CA ASP A 849 -19.39 18.34 21.12
C ASP A 849 -18.51 18.19 22.37
N GLU A 850 -19.13 18.36 23.53
CA GLU A 850 -18.48 18.25 24.86
C GLU A 850 -18.18 16.81 25.32
N GLN A 851 -18.50 15.80 24.49
CA GLN A 851 -18.15 14.40 24.73
C GLN A 851 -18.53 13.82 26.11
N ASN A 852 -19.59 14.33 26.74
CA ASN A 852 -20.06 13.93 28.08
C ASN A 852 -19.02 14.09 29.20
N LYS A 853 -18.22 15.16 29.18
CA LYS A 853 -17.14 15.41 30.15
C LYS A 853 -17.50 16.38 31.29
N GLY A 854 -18.51 17.22 31.09
CA GLY A 854 -19.01 18.20 32.06
C GLY A 854 -18.08 19.40 32.24
N GLY A 855 -18.63 20.52 32.70
CA GLY A 855 -17.94 21.81 32.71
C GLY A 855 -18.88 22.98 33.03
N ASN A 856 -18.37 24.19 32.94
CA ASN A 856 -19.16 25.41 32.79
C ASN A 856 -18.62 26.16 31.57
N ASP A 857 -19.15 25.81 30.42
CA ASP A 857 -18.62 26.14 29.12
C ASP A 857 -19.28 27.39 28.55
N ILE A 858 -18.50 28.13 27.77
CA ILE A 858 -18.87 29.44 27.24
C ILE A 858 -18.75 29.42 25.71
N LEU A 859 -19.83 29.78 25.03
CA LEU A 859 -19.80 30.19 23.63
C LEU A 859 -19.69 31.71 23.55
N GLU A 860 -18.64 32.23 22.94
CA GLU A 860 -18.46 33.63 22.61
C GLU A 860 -18.73 33.87 21.13
N ILE A 861 -19.64 34.78 20.81
CA ILE A 861 -19.92 35.20 19.43
C ILE A 861 -19.44 36.64 19.24
N ALA A 862 -18.41 36.80 18.43
CA ALA A 862 -17.91 38.09 18.00
C ALA A 862 -18.48 38.49 16.64
N SER A 863 -18.77 39.78 16.48
CA SER A 863 -19.19 40.37 15.22
C SER A 863 -18.16 41.39 14.75
N ALA A 864 -17.94 41.44 13.44
CA ALA A 864 -17.18 42.48 12.77
C ALA A 864 -17.94 43.81 12.61
N ILE A 865 -19.26 43.81 12.84
CA ILE A 865 -20.15 44.97 12.68
C ILE A 865 -20.87 45.22 14.02
N ASP A 866 -21.14 46.48 14.36
CA ASP A 866 -21.95 46.83 15.53
C ASP A 866 -23.33 46.17 15.46
N TRP A 867 -23.81 45.68 16.61
CA TRP A 867 -25.11 44.99 16.73
C TRP A 867 -26.31 45.97 16.78
N ASP A 868 -26.07 47.27 16.55
CA ASP A 868 -27.10 48.31 16.58
C ASP A 868 -28.12 48.08 15.44
N GLY A 869 -29.31 47.57 15.83
CA GLY A 869 -30.40 47.22 14.92
C GLY A 869 -30.48 45.73 14.56
N ILE A 870 -29.59 44.91 15.10
CA ILE A 870 -29.33 43.52 14.69
C ILE A 870 -29.40 42.65 15.96
N SER A 871 -30.51 41.96 16.23
CA SER A 871 -30.46 40.92 17.29
C SER A 871 -31.52 39.85 17.22
N ASP A 872 -32.05 39.47 16.05
CA ASP A 872 -32.87 38.26 15.99
C ASP A 872 -31.92 37.03 15.94
N LEU A 873 -31.61 36.47 17.12
CA LEU A 873 -30.98 35.15 17.25
C LEU A 873 -32.07 34.08 17.13
N SER A 874 -31.84 33.09 16.28
CA SER A 874 -32.78 31.97 16.11
C SER A 874 -32.21 30.70 16.73
N PHE A 875 -32.98 30.08 17.61
CA PHE A 875 -32.62 28.86 18.29
C PHE A 875 -33.57 27.74 17.86
N LYS A 876 -33.03 26.56 17.59
CA LYS A 876 -33.82 25.42 17.14
C LYS A 876 -33.28 24.12 17.74
N ARG A 877 -34.17 23.28 18.29
CA ARG A 877 -33.78 21.91 18.65
C ARG A 877 -33.47 21.08 17.41
N ILE A 878 -32.36 20.37 17.46
CA ILE A 878 -31.87 19.45 16.42
C ILE A 878 -31.66 18.05 17.00
N ASN A 879 -31.27 17.08 16.16
CA ASN A 879 -30.87 15.73 16.57
C ASN A 879 -31.92 15.02 17.45
N GLY A 880 -33.17 14.99 16.98
CA GLY A 880 -34.28 14.36 17.72
C GLY A 880 -34.64 15.06 19.03
N GLY A 881 -34.21 16.30 19.23
CA GLY A 881 -34.43 17.09 20.44
C GLY A 881 -33.23 17.17 21.38
N ALA A 882 -32.14 16.48 21.08
CA ALA A 882 -30.97 16.39 21.96
C ALA A 882 -29.94 17.51 21.77
N GLY A 883 -29.94 18.23 20.64
CA GLY A 883 -28.99 19.32 20.36
C GLY A 883 -29.67 20.67 20.16
N LEU A 884 -28.87 21.74 20.12
CA LEU A 884 -29.30 23.12 19.90
C LEU A 884 -28.56 23.73 18.70
N SER A 885 -29.30 24.16 17.68
CA SER A 885 -28.77 25.01 16.62
C SER A 885 -29.03 26.47 16.95
N ILE A 886 -27.99 27.29 16.85
CA ILE A 886 -28.01 28.75 16.98
C ILE A 886 -27.73 29.30 15.59
N SER A 887 -28.73 29.91 14.98
CA SER A 887 -28.65 30.51 13.66
C SER A 887 -28.57 32.03 13.78
N LEU A 888 -27.50 32.58 13.22
CA LEU A 888 -27.13 34.00 13.26
C LEU A 888 -27.58 34.61 11.94
N ARG A 889 -28.74 35.27 11.93
CA ARG A 889 -29.33 35.89 10.72
C ARG A 889 -29.86 37.30 10.98
N PRO A 890 -29.01 38.23 11.41
CA PRO A 890 -29.42 39.60 11.48
C PRO A 890 -29.55 40.19 10.07
N ASP A 891 -30.77 40.29 9.58
CA ASP A 891 -31.20 41.16 8.47
C ASP A 891 -30.30 41.14 7.22
N ASP A 892 -29.90 39.93 6.78
CA ASP A 892 -29.05 39.67 5.61
C ASP A 892 -27.57 40.15 5.71
N TYR A 893 -27.06 40.56 6.88
CA TYR A 893 -25.74 41.21 6.97
C TYR A 893 -24.54 40.31 7.27
N LEU A 894 -24.63 39.27 8.09
CA LEU A 894 -23.57 38.26 8.25
C LEU A 894 -24.30 36.98 8.68
N GLN A 895 -24.00 35.85 8.02
CA GLN A 895 -24.71 34.59 8.25
C GLN A 895 -23.72 33.56 8.78
N GLY A 896 -24.21 32.74 9.70
CA GLY A 896 -23.46 31.67 10.34
C GLY A 896 -24.40 30.84 11.18
N SER A 897 -24.00 29.60 11.48
CA SER A 897 -24.71 28.81 12.48
C SER A 897 -23.72 28.08 13.35
N PHE A 898 -24.15 27.81 14.56
CA PHE A 898 -23.43 27.01 15.52
C PHE A 898 -24.35 25.90 15.99
N GLU A 899 -23.90 24.64 15.94
CA GLU A 899 -24.62 23.50 16.47
C GLU A 899 -23.95 22.96 17.73
N ILE A 900 -24.68 22.92 18.83
CA ILE A 900 -24.22 22.29 20.07
C ILE A 900 -24.90 20.93 20.20
N ASN A 901 -24.09 19.87 20.14
CA ASN A 901 -24.58 18.51 20.27
C ASN A 901 -24.83 18.15 21.73
N ASN A 902 -25.80 17.27 21.97
CA ASN A 902 -26.05 16.63 23.26
C ASN A 902 -26.38 17.58 24.44
N MET A 903 -26.91 18.79 24.16
CA MET A 903 -27.46 19.75 25.15
C MET A 903 -28.49 19.17 26.13
N ALA A 904 -29.06 17.98 25.88
CA ALA A 904 -29.92 17.30 26.85
C ALA A 904 -29.16 16.67 28.04
N SER A 905 -27.85 16.45 27.90
CA SER A 905 -26.98 15.91 28.95
C SER A 905 -26.35 17.04 29.75
N ALA A 906 -26.48 17.01 31.07
CA ALA A 906 -25.83 18.01 31.96
C ALA A 906 -24.29 17.97 31.90
N ASN A 907 -23.71 16.93 31.28
CA ASN A 907 -22.27 16.82 31.06
C ASN A 907 -21.88 17.17 29.61
N SER A 908 -22.80 17.64 28.78
CA SER A 908 -22.52 18.04 27.40
C SER A 908 -23.19 19.34 26.99
N GLN A 909 -23.58 20.13 27.98
CA GLN A 909 -24.15 21.44 27.74
C GLN A 909 -23.04 22.45 27.54
N VAL A 910 -23.30 23.44 26.70
CA VAL A 910 -22.63 24.73 26.81
C VAL A 910 -23.60 25.62 27.57
N GLU A 911 -23.19 26.13 28.72
CA GLU A 911 -24.10 26.80 29.65
C GLU A 911 -24.34 28.25 29.25
N THR A 912 -23.29 28.94 28.80
CA THR A 912 -23.33 30.40 28.66
C THR A 912 -23.02 30.85 27.24
N LEU A 913 -23.87 31.71 26.67
CA LEU A 913 -23.59 32.46 25.46
C LEU A 913 -23.25 33.92 25.79
N LYS A 914 -22.15 34.43 25.23
CA LYS A 914 -21.68 35.81 25.33
C LYS A 914 -21.57 36.44 23.95
N LEU A 915 -22.04 37.68 23.81
CA LEU A 915 -21.99 38.43 22.56
C LEU A 915 -20.97 39.55 22.64
N TYR A 916 -20.23 39.78 21.56
CA TYR A 916 -19.21 40.80 21.43
C TYR A 916 -19.42 41.65 20.16
N GLY A 917 -19.25 42.97 20.29
CA GLY A 917 -19.32 43.93 19.19
C GLY A 917 -18.04 44.02 18.37
N ASN A 918 -18.02 44.93 17.39
CA ASN A 918 -16.92 45.14 16.43
C ASN A 918 -15.55 45.47 17.08
N ASN A 919 -15.56 46.06 18.27
CA ASN A 919 -14.36 46.39 19.03
C ASN A 919 -13.99 45.32 20.08
N ASN A 920 -14.55 44.12 19.94
CA ASN A 920 -14.49 43.05 20.93
C ASN A 920 -14.98 43.49 22.33
N SER A 921 -15.89 44.47 22.37
CA SER A 921 -16.57 44.92 23.57
C SER A 921 -17.72 43.98 23.88
N ARG A 922 -17.83 43.55 25.14
CA ARG A 922 -18.93 42.69 25.57
C ARG A 922 -20.27 43.42 25.47
N LEU A 923 -21.26 42.76 24.90
CA LEU A 923 -22.61 43.27 24.71
C LEU A 923 -23.57 42.60 25.68
N GLY A 924 -24.33 43.42 26.42
CA GLY A 924 -25.40 42.95 27.29
C GLY A 924 -24.94 41.99 28.40
N LEU A 925 -25.88 41.16 28.86
CA LEU A 925 -25.69 40.16 29.92
C LEU A 925 -25.45 38.76 29.33
N ASP A 926 -24.88 37.86 30.16
CA ASP A 926 -24.71 36.44 29.83
C ASP A 926 -26.06 35.76 29.55
N ILE A 927 -26.11 34.98 28.47
CA ILE A 927 -27.30 34.23 28.07
C ILE A 927 -27.16 32.79 28.55
N ASP A 928 -28.06 32.37 29.43
CA ASP A 928 -28.15 30.98 29.89
C ASP A 928 -28.77 30.08 28.80
N LEU A 929 -27.90 29.34 28.11
CA LEU A 929 -28.27 28.42 27.04
C LEU A 929 -29.03 27.20 27.54
N THR A 930 -28.87 26.80 28.81
CA THR A 930 -29.65 25.68 29.39
C THR A 930 -31.13 26.06 29.51
N SER A 931 -31.41 27.31 29.91
CA SER A 931 -32.75 27.89 29.96
C SER A 931 -33.35 28.09 28.57
N VAL A 932 -32.55 28.56 27.60
CA VAL A 932 -32.98 28.68 26.20
C VAL A 932 -33.32 27.30 25.63
N PHE A 933 -32.47 26.29 25.86
CA PHE A 933 -32.71 24.92 25.41
C PHE A 933 -34.00 24.35 26.03
N ALA A 934 -34.25 24.58 27.32
CA ALA A 934 -35.48 24.13 27.98
C ALA A 934 -36.76 24.74 27.34
N LYS A 935 -36.71 26.00 26.92
CA LYS A 935 -37.85 26.73 26.33
C LYS A 935 -38.07 26.44 24.85
N THR A 936 -37.03 26.09 24.11
CA THR A 936 -37.13 25.83 22.66
C THR A 936 -37.86 24.49 22.46
N THR A 937 -38.96 24.45 21.70
CA THR A 937 -39.62 23.17 21.31
C THR A 937 -39.22 22.81 19.87
N ASN A 938 -39.84 21.83 19.20
CA ASN A 938 -39.52 21.45 17.81
C ASN A 938 -39.71 22.58 16.76
N MET A 939 -39.96 23.83 17.20
CA MET A 939 -40.09 25.04 16.38
C MET A 939 -38.93 26.00 16.62
N GLU A 940 -38.58 26.77 15.59
CA GLU A 940 -37.59 27.85 15.66
C GLU A 940 -38.10 28.95 16.61
N THR A 941 -37.31 29.31 17.62
CA THR A 941 -37.63 30.39 18.56
C THR A 941 -36.69 31.56 18.32
N LYS A 942 -37.24 32.75 18.12
CA LYS A 942 -36.47 33.97 17.92
C LYS A 942 -36.37 34.77 19.21
N PHE A 943 -35.19 35.26 19.51
CA PHE A 943 -34.95 36.16 20.63
C PHE A 943 -34.37 37.46 20.11
N ARG A 944 -34.75 38.58 20.73
CA ARG A 944 -34.24 39.92 20.45
C ARG A 944 -33.67 40.55 21.71
N GLN A 945 -32.56 41.28 21.56
CA GLN A 945 -32.00 42.06 22.65
C GLN A 945 -32.86 43.29 22.91
N THR A 946 -33.30 43.44 24.15
CA THR A 946 -34.06 44.61 24.62
C THR A 946 -33.13 45.79 24.89
N SER A 947 -33.69 47.00 25.04
CA SER A 947 -32.96 48.21 25.42
C SER A 947 -32.23 48.13 26.76
N THR A 948 -32.53 47.11 27.57
CA THR A 948 -31.86 46.82 28.85
C THR A 948 -30.70 45.83 28.72
N GLY A 949 -30.46 45.31 27.51
CA GLY A 949 -29.44 44.30 27.22
C GLY A 949 -29.89 42.84 27.44
N ALA A 950 -31.09 42.60 27.99
CA ALA A 950 -31.66 41.25 28.17
C ALA A 950 -32.32 40.73 26.88
N LEU A 951 -32.33 39.41 26.65
CA LEU A 951 -33.06 38.79 25.53
C LEU A 951 -34.56 38.60 25.87
N ALA A 952 -35.43 39.01 24.95
CA ALA A 952 -36.87 38.72 24.98
C ALA A 952 -37.25 37.85 23.78
N ILE A 953 -38.17 36.89 23.98
CA ILE A 953 -38.77 36.12 22.88
C ILE A 953 -39.57 37.09 22.00
N VAL A 954 -39.37 36.99 20.68
CA VAL A 954 -40.06 37.84 19.67
C VAL A 954 -41.29 37.14 19.12
#